data_AF-A0A858U518-F1
#
_entry.id   AF-A0A858U518-F1
#
_cell.length_a   1.000
_cell.length_b   1.000
_cell.length_c   1.000
_cell.angle_alpha   90.00
_cell.angle_beta   90.00
_cell.angle_gamma   90.00
#
_symmetry.space_group_name_H-M   'P 1'
#
loop_
_entity.id
_entity.type
_entity.pdbx_description
1 polymer ?
#
loop_
_entity_poly.entity_id
_entity_poly.type
_entity_poly.pdbx_seq_one_letter_code
_entity_poly.pdbx_strand_id
1 'polypeptide(L)'
;MTKKSKIVIGSLIAGAGVLIAAPLVVYGIYYGVRNANTKKAIANYDKNEDLKRFKNAEDEFNKKSREINSIKNEIAEINKELQKNKDNAELKSRLEAQTKKLEEATKSATTAQQELDNADDKLLDTLQKLVRFSDGSEKMKEIVADYILAIKRAADRRKETDLNGVDEFYPSKSDSDKIVAYYDKYISLLDGIKYDDLTVVTLAWREGVKYDWEITKNNYSAGGRYLLNSFDFGPASSYPANSFYESINGISEENAPKALNNLKEALERNIVLSKVVIKNNVKAILESLYASDLENFLKGNQEEISVQDFIKNSSQTPNLKAFHEWYATEYYTRSDHGEGENLQTLKLMKKNKLNEIENIITVNDNMVYGLGFTEKDLNAKNVGLVGIKGNEESNGKKLYDAILKMSTTSDDSADTVFQSGYQTTKTATANMTKIAGLVADLIAGEGKAWSPTFKYDANGINGSKIENVTLPVRDANGNITLENFNKWLNQEQFFFGREDESYYTKQVKDKLKSDLADDVKQLEDLGYGTLIKNNASEKYGSITREQFFYGALEAFKGYRQFIEETKEHGLSFFGKNVVGYNPFTYEYSRRTEAGVGAYSGARASFFFNVDPYYSLPKWSVTSFANHEGIMGHHNQIYYAKQFLANQNGRSLGDIFHYTSYAEGWALFMEWFGIESGWYGTPDYASEDYYSIPKDFTISKGITSFFTARNEQDVTQDMIDKIKDLHGGVYWKLIDEKNEITNEKVKAQKAIKLTNMLQYFGALNEAQLRNMRRAVDTAYHGTGINGHDDLKGGASINDIRKFLRANSALGIGDIYSESRRYLNLPGQATSYNAGKEKMLALYDKVRKHFKLSREEFVQNKKHIEVDGKIIENAEHGYIKELLDYMLINGGLPLDALEKVIQKAYNLK
;
A
#
# COMPACT_ATOMS: atom_id res chain seq x y z
N MET A 1 -0.28 14.17 -70.21
CA MET A 1 0.21 15.02 -71.33
C MET A 1 1.28 15.94 -70.71
N THR A 2 2.55 16.07 -71.11
CA THR A 2 3.37 15.79 -72.31
C THR A 2 4.84 15.79 -71.83
N LYS A 3 5.63 14.73 -72.04
CA LYS A 3 6.53 14.42 -73.19
C LYS A 3 7.92 15.11 -73.17
N LYS A 4 8.95 14.23 -73.06
CA LYS A 4 10.13 14.08 -73.95
C LYS A 4 11.28 15.11 -73.85
N SER A 5 12.56 14.78 -74.04
CA SER A 5 13.37 13.55 -74.19
C SER A 5 14.79 13.95 -74.64
N LYS A 6 15.84 13.19 -74.27
CA LYS A 6 17.01 12.73 -75.08
C LYS A 6 18.09 12.21 -74.11
N ILE A 7 18.45 10.92 -74.04
CA ILE A 7 19.07 9.97 -75.00
C ILE A 7 20.56 10.27 -75.28
N VAL A 8 21.42 9.26 -75.05
CA VAL A 8 22.45 8.67 -75.95
C VAL A 8 23.00 7.40 -75.25
N ILE A 9 22.63 6.17 -75.69
CA ILE A 9 23.39 5.17 -76.52
C ILE A 9 24.47 4.42 -75.71
N GLY A 10 24.63 3.09 -75.75
CA GLY A 10 24.16 2.11 -76.74
C GLY A 10 24.33 0.64 -76.33
N SER A 11 23.75 -0.19 -77.20
CA SER A 11 23.56 -1.64 -77.21
C SER A 11 24.71 -2.44 -77.86
N LEU A 12 24.66 -3.77 -77.67
CA LEU A 12 25.48 -4.88 -78.21
C LEU A 12 26.57 -5.31 -77.21
N ILE A 13 26.43 -6.45 -76.52
CA ILE A 13 26.60 -7.80 -77.09
C ILE A 13 25.56 -8.78 -76.52
N ALA A 14 24.91 -9.50 -77.43
CA ALA A 14 24.17 -10.72 -77.15
C ALA A 14 25.15 -11.83 -76.74
N GLY A 15 24.90 -12.47 -75.59
CA GLY A 15 25.64 -13.68 -75.19
C GLY A 15 25.81 -13.88 -73.69
N ALA A 16 24.72 -13.97 -72.92
CA ALA A 16 24.65 -14.71 -71.64
C ALA A 16 23.21 -14.66 -71.12
N GLY A 17 22.38 -15.59 -71.58
CA GLY A 17 21.15 -15.92 -70.89
C GLY A 17 21.47 -16.60 -69.56
N VAL A 18 20.59 -16.37 -68.57
CA VAL A 18 20.53 -17.01 -67.25
C VAL A 18 21.62 -16.53 -66.27
N LEU A 19 21.22 -15.92 -65.13
CA LEU A 19 21.83 -16.13 -63.77
C LEU A 19 21.61 -15.04 -62.69
N ILE A 20 20.69 -14.06 -62.83
CA ILE A 20 20.45 -13.08 -61.73
C ILE A 20 19.06 -13.22 -61.05
N ALA A 21 18.17 -14.10 -61.54
CA ALA A 21 16.94 -14.46 -60.82
C ALA A 21 17.18 -15.53 -59.73
N ALA A 22 18.25 -16.31 -59.86
CA ALA A 22 18.51 -17.45 -58.98
C ALA A 22 18.79 -17.07 -57.51
N PRO A 23 19.57 -16.02 -57.16
CA PRO A 23 19.85 -15.71 -55.76
C PRO A 23 18.61 -15.21 -54.99
N LEU A 24 17.73 -14.42 -55.64
CA LEU A 24 16.50 -13.92 -55.02
C LEU A 24 15.39 -14.98 -54.93
N VAL A 25 15.29 -15.85 -55.94
CA VAL A 25 14.37 -16.99 -55.91
C VAL A 25 14.86 -18.07 -54.93
N VAL A 26 16.17 -18.34 -54.86
CA VAL A 26 16.76 -19.24 -53.86
C VAL A 26 16.66 -18.64 -52.45
N TYR A 27 16.84 -17.33 -52.29
CA TYR A 27 16.60 -16.65 -51.01
C TYR A 27 15.12 -16.69 -50.61
N GLY A 28 14.20 -16.45 -51.55
CA GLY A 28 12.75 -16.55 -51.33
C GLY A 28 12.26 -17.98 -51.06
N ILE A 29 12.83 -18.99 -51.73
CA ILE A 29 12.57 -20.42 -51.46
C ILE A 29 13.18 -20.83 -50.13
N TYR A 30 14.40 -20.40 -49.81
CA TYR A 30 15.05 -20.65 -48.51
C TYR A 30 14.24 -20.03 -47.36
N TYR A 31 13.79 -18.79 -47.51
CA TYR A 31 12.94 -18.11 -46.53
C TYR A 31 11.56 -18.77 -46.44
N GLY A 32 10.96 -19.16 -47.57
CA GLY A 32 9.68 -19.85 -47.62
C GLY A 32 9.70 -21.24 -46.98
N VAL A 33 10.74 -22.05 -47.27
CA VAL A 33 10.95 -23.38 -46.68
C VAL A 33 11.26 -23.27 -45.19
N ARG A 34 12.10 -22.32 -44.79
CA ARG A 34 12.40 -22.05 -43.38
C ARG A 34 11.14 -21.64 -42.62
N ASN A 35 10.31 -20.75 -43.17
CA ASN A 35 9.05 -20.33 -42.58
C ASN A 35 8.04 -21.49 -42.49
N ALA A 36 7.97 -22.36 -43.50
CA ALA A 36 7.12 -23.55 -43.48
C ALA A 36 7.55 -24.55 -42.38
N ASN A 37 8.87 -24.77 -42.23
CA ASN A 37 9.42 -25.63 -41.19
C ASN A 37 9.18 -25.05 -39.79
N THR A 38 9.33 -23.73 -39.60
CA THR A 38 9.04 -23.07 -38.32
C THR A 38 7.56 -23.12 -37.97
N LYS A 39 6.65 -22.88 -38.93
CA LYS A 39 5.21 -23.08 -38.72
C LYS A 39 4.87 -24.52 -38.31
N LYS A 40 5.51 -25.50 -38.95
CA LYS A 40 5.34 -26.91 -38.58
C LYS A 40 5.88 -27.20 -37.16
N ALA A 41 6.99 -26.58 -36.77
CA ALA A 41 7.54 -26.70 -35.43
C ALA A 41 6.62 -26.08 -34.36
N ILE A 42 6.04 -24.89 -34.63
CA ILE A 42 5.03 -24.26 -33.78
C ILE A 42 3.82 -25.18 -33.62
N ALA A 43 3.24 -25.64 -34.73
CA ALA A 43 2.06 -26.51 -34.70
C ALA A 43 2.29 -27.86 -33.98
N ASN A 44 3.53 -28.34 -33.93
CA ASN A 44 3.91 -29.59 -33.24
C ASN A 44 4.68 -29.34 -31.94
N TYR A 45 4.56 -28.16 -31.33
CA TYR A 45 5.31 -27.81 -30.12
C TYR A 45 5.12 -28.82 -28.97
N ASP A 46 3.92 -29.37 -28.81
CA ASP A 46 3.65 -30.40 -27.79
C ASP A 46 4.47 -31.70 -27.95
N LYS A 47 5.03 -31.92 -29.15
CA LYS A 47 5.90 -33.06 -29.48
C LYS A 47 7.39 -32.69 -29.47
N ASN A 48 7.74 -31.47 -29.08
CA ASN A 48 9.12 -31.00 -29.04
C ASN A 48 9.94 -31.80 -28.02
N GLU A 49 11.15 -32.22 -28.41
CA GLU A 49 12.01 -33.07 -27.58
C GLU A 49 12.55 -32.33 -26.35
N ASP A 50 12.89 -31.06 -26.46
CA ASP A 50 13.37 -30.25 -25.33
C ASP A 50 12.25 -30.01 -24.31
N LEU A 51 11.02 -29.73 -24.78
CA LEU A 51 9.86 -29.61 -23.92
C LEU A 51 9.58 -30.92 -23.17
N LYS A 52 9.64 -32.06 -23.88
CA LYS A 52 9.44 -33.37 -23.27
C LYS A 52 10.54 -33.68 -22.24
N ARG A 53 11.80 -33.34 -22.54
CA ARG A 53 12.92 -33.52 -21.62
C ARG A 53 12.76 -32.66 -20.37
N PHE A 54 12.38 -31.39 -20.53
CA PHE A 54 12.09 -30.49 -19.41
C PHE A 54 10.99 -31.06 -18.51
N LYS A 55 9.84 -31.45 -19.07
CA LYS A 55 8.73 -32.03 -18.30
C LYS A 55 9.14 -33.30 -17.56
N ASN A 56 9.89 -34.20 -18.20
CA ASN A 56 10.38 -35.41 -17.56
C ASN A 56 11.33 -35.11 -16.39
N ALA A 57 12.25 -34.15 -16.58
CA ALA A 57 13.18 -33.74 -15.53
C ALA A 57 12.46 -33.05 -14.36
N GLU A 58 11.45 -32.24 -14.66
CA GLU A 58 10.60 -31.59 -13.66
C GLU A 58 9.81 -32.61 -12.85
N ASP A 59 9.20 -33.60 -13.50
CA ASP A 59 8.49 -34.70 -12.85
C ASP A 59 9.42 -35.52 -11.93
N GLU A 60 10.64 -35.80 -12.40
CA GLU A 60 11.64 -36.52 -11.61
C GLU A 60 12.08 -35.71 -10.39
N PHE A 61 12.41 -34.43 -10.56
CA PHE A 61 12.74 -33.54 -9.44
C PHE A 61 11.59 -33.44 -8.43
N ASN A 62 10.35 -33.23 -8.90
CA ASN A 62 9.17 -33.15 -8.06
C ASN A 62 8.90 -34.46 -7.29
N LYS A 63 9.18 -35.62 -7.91
CA LYS A 63 9.13 -36.91 -7.23
C LYS A 63 10.15 -36.99 -6.09
N LYS A 64 11.40 -36.56 -6.33
CA LYS A 64 12.47 -36.55 -5.33
C LYS A 64 12.21 -35.57 -4.18
N SER A 65 11.68 -34.38 -4.48
CA SER A 65 11.27 -33.41 -3.47
C SER A 65 10.14 -33.92 -2.58
N ARG A 66 9.16 -34.64 -3.13
CA ARG A 66 8.10 -35.32 -2.34
C ARG A 66 8.66 -36.41 -1.42
N GLU A 67 9.62 -37.19 -1.91
CA GLU A 67 10.32 -38.21 -1.12
C GLU A 67 11.05 -37.57 0.07
N ILE A 68 11.81 -36.49 -0.16
CA ILE A 68 12.48 -35.71 0.89
C ILE A 68 11.50 -35.20 1.95
N ASN A 69 10.37 -34.62 1.51
CA ASN A 69 9.37 -34.09 2.44
C ASN A 69 8.72 -35.19 3.28
N SER A 70 8.45 -36.36 2.69
CA SER A 70 7.99 -37.53 3.43
C SER A 70 8.98 -37.94 4.53
N ILE A 71 10.27 -38.03 4.18
CA ILE A 71 11.33 -38.39 5.14
C ILE A 71 11.46 -37.33 6.24
N LYS A 72 11.40 -36.04 5.90
CA LYS A 72 11.42 -34.95 6.90
C LYS A 72 10.25 -35.03 7.87
N ASN A 73 9.06 -35.36 7.39
CA ASN A 73 7.88 -35.54 8.25
C ASN A 73 8.05 -36.73 9.19
N GLU A 74 8.59 -37.86 8.69
CA GLU A 74 8.91 -39.02 9.52
C GLU A 74 9.95 -38.67 10.61
N ILE A 75 11.01 -37.95 10.25
CA ILE A 75 12.02 -37.45 11.20
C ILE A 75 11.38 -36.54 12.27
N ALA A 76 10.49 -35.63 11.87
CA ALA A 76 9.80 -34.74 12.78
C ALA A 76 8.93 -35.51 13.80
N GLU A 77 8.18 -36.52 13.36
CA GLU A 77 7.40 -37.37 14.27
C GLU A 77 8.29 -38.21 15.19
N ILE A 78 9.39 -38.78 14.69
CA ILE A 78 10.36 -39.51 15.54
C ILE A 78 10.94 -38.58 16.61
N ASN A 79 11.30 -37.35 16.25
CA ASN A 79 11.82 -36.36 17.20
C ASN A 79 10.78 -35.98 18.27
N LYS A 80 9.50 -35.86 17.88
CA LYS A 80 8.39 -35.59 18.81
C LYS A 80 8.16 -36.75 19.77
N GLU A 81 8.33 -38.00 19.33
CA GLU A 81 8.29 -39.18 20.19
C GLU A 81 9.50 -39.23 21.15
N LEU A 82 10.71 -38.95 20.66
CA LEU A 82 11.93 -38.88 21.47
C LEU A 82 11.87 -37.80 22.55
N GLN A 83 11.15 -36.70 22.34
CA GLN A 83 10.92 -35.71 23.40
C GLN A 83 10.17 -36.30 24.60
N LYS A 84 9.25 -37.24 24.36
CA LYS A 84 8.49 -37.93 25.41
C LYS A 84 9.26 -39.09 26.04
N ASN A 85 10.17 -39.71 25.30
CA ASN A 85 10.96 -40.86 25.75
C ASN A 85 12.42 -40.79 25.26
N LYS A 86 13.23 -39.99 25.97
CA LYS A 86 14.57 -39.56 25.54
C LYS A 86 15.60 -40.68 25.38
N ASP A 87 15.40 -41.81 26.05
CA ASP A 87 16.34 -42.93 26.07
C ASP A 87 15.90 -44.14 25.25
N ASN A 88 14.84 -43.99 24.44
CA ASN A 88 14.39 -45.06 23.57
C ASN A 88 15.41 -45.34 22.44
N ALA A 89 16.16 -46.45 22.57
CA ALA A 89 17.20 -46.86 21.63
C ALA A 89 16.66 -47.19 20.23
N GLU A 90 15.44 -47.72 20.13
CA GLU A 90 14.79 -48.03 18.85
C GLU A 90 14.46 -46.76 18.07
N LEU A 91 13.93 -45.73 18.76
CA LEU A 91 13.66 -44.43 18.14
C LEU A 91 14.93 -43.72 17.69
N LYS A 92 16.01 -43.79 18.47
CA LYS A 92 17.33 -43.26 18.07
C LYS A 92 17.87 -43.94 16.81
N SER A 93 17.79 -45.27 16.73
CA SER A 93 18.22 -46.01 15.53
C SER A 93 17.35 -45.69 14.31
N ARG A 94 16.02 -45.56 14.47
CA ARG A 94 15.12 -45.13 13.40
C ARG A 94 15.45 -43.71 12.91
N LEU A 95 15.78 -42.79 13.82
CA LEU A 95 16.20 -41.44 13.48
C LEU A 95 17.49 -41.44 12.65
N GLU A 96 18.51 -42.20 13.06
CA GLU A 96 19.75 -42.35 12.30
C GLU A 96 19.50 -42.91 10.89
N ALA A 97 18.67 -43.96 10.78
CA ALA A 97 18.32 -44.56 9.51
C ALA A 97 17.59 -43.57 8.57
N GLN A 98 16.63 -42.80 9.10
CA GLN A 98 15.91 -41.80 8.32
C GLN A 98 16.79 -40.60 7.95
N THR A 99 17.71 -40.20 8.83
CA THR A 99 18.68 -39.15 8.53
C THR A 99 19.59 -39.55 7.37
N LYS A 100 20.08 -40.79 7.36
CA LYS A 100 20.86 -41.31 6.22
C LYS A 100 20.05 -41.37 4.92
N LYS A 101 18.79 -41.82 5.00
CA LYS A 101 17.89 -41.77 3.83
C LYS A 101 17.67 -40.34 3.33
N LEU A 102 17.56 -39.37 4.23
CA LEU A 102 17.42 -37.96 3.87
C LEU A 102 18.67 -37.46 3.12
N GLU A 103 19.87 -37.82 3.57
CA GLU A 103 21.12 -37.48 2.89
C GLU A 103 21.17 -38.07 1.46
N GLU A 104 20.86 -39.36 1.32
CA GLU A 104 20.83 -40.04 0.02
C GLU A 104 19.77 -39.46 -0.92
N ALA A 105 18.55 -39.22 -0.41
CA ALA A 105 17.47 -38.59 -1.17
C ALA A 105 17.82 -37.15 -1.59
N THR A 106 18.47 -36.39 -0.71
CA THR A 106 18.95 -35.03 -1.00
C THR A 106 19.97 -35.05 -2.14
N LYS A 107 20.97 -35.94 -2.09
CA LYS A 107 21.95 -36.08 -3.19
C LYS A 107 21.30 -36.47 -4.52
N SER A 108 20.33 -37.37 -4.48
CA SER A 108 19.55 -37.76 -5.67
C SER A 108 18.74 -36.57 -6.21
N ALA A 109 18.11 -35.77 -5.34
CA ALA A 109 17.38 -34.58 -5.74
C ALA A 109 18.30 -33.50 -6.34
N THR A 110 19.50 -33.32 -5.82
CA THR A 110 20.50 -32.42 -6.41
C THR A 110 20.87 -32.82 -7.85
N THR A 111 21.01 -34.11 -8.11
CA THR A 111 21.29 -34.61 -9.48
C THR A 111 20.11 -34.36 -10.41
N ALA A 112 18.88 -34.61 -9.93
CA ALA A 112 17.66 -34.32 -10.69
C ALA A 112 17.49 -32.82 -10.97
N GLN A 113 17.83 -31.96 -10.01
CA GLN A 113 17.83 -30.50 -10.19
C GLN A 113 18.81 -30.07 -11.29
N GLN A 114 20.02 -30.62 -11.30
CA GLN A 114 21.01 -30.31 -12.35
C GLN A 114 20.51 -30.70 -13.75
N GLU A 115 19.86 -31.86 -13.89
CA GLU A 115 19.25 -32.27 -15.17
C GLU A 115 18.07 -31.37 -15.56
N LEU A 116 17.25 -30.97 -14.59
CA LEU A 116 16.15 -30.00 -14.80
C LEU A 116 16.69 -28.66 -15.30
N ASP A 117 17.74 -28.13 -14.68
CA ASP A 117 18.36 -26.86 -15.07
C ASP A 117 18.93 -26.94 -16.50
N ASN A 118 19.64 -28.03 -16.81
CA ASN A 118 20.16 -28.29 -18.16
C ASN A 118 19.05 -28.45 -19.21
N ALA A 119 17.93 -29.07 -18.85
CA ALA A 119 16.79 -29.25 -19.73
C ALA A 119 16.06 -27.92 -19.98
N ASP A 120 15.88 -27.10 -18.95
CA ASP A 120 15.21 -25.80 -19.06
C ASP A 120 16.06 -24.79 -19.85
N ASP A 121 17.38 -24.82 -19.72
CA ASP A 121 18.30 -23.99 -20.52
C ASP A 121 18.20 -24.30 -22.02
N LYS A 122 18.15 -25.59 -22.39
CA LYS A 122 17.91 -26.00 -23.78
C LYS A 122 16.51 -25.62 -24.26
N LEU A 123 15.51 -25.76 -23.40
CA LEU A 123 14.14 -25.34 -23.71
C LEU A 123 14.07 -23.83 -23.97
N LEU A 124 14.73 -23.01 -23.15
CA LEU A 124 14.79 -21.56 -23.34
C LEU A 124 15.39 -21.18 -24.71
N ASP A 125 16.48 -21.82 -25.11
CA ASP A 125 17.10 -21.61 -26.43
C ASP A 125 16.15 -22.00 -27.59
N THR A 126 15.41 -23.09 -27.43
CA THR A 126 14.42 -23.55 -28.41
C THR A 126 13.24 -22.58 -28.49
N LEU A 127 12.70 -22.15 -27.35
CA LEU A 127 11.62 -21.19 -27.25
C LEU A 127 12.01 -19.84 -27.86
N GLN A 128 13.21 -19.33 -27.56
CA GLN A 128 13.73 -18.08 -28.11
C GLN A 128 13.77 -18.11 -29.65
N LYS A 129 14.08 -19.25 -30.26
CA LYS A 129 14.07 -19.40 -31.73
C LYS A 129 12.65 -19.37 -32.30
N LEU A 130 11.67 -19.95 -31.59
CA LEU A 130 10.27 -20.03 -32.04
C LEU A 130 9.58 -18.67 -31.96
N VAL A 131 9.70 -17.94 -30.84
CA VAL A 131 9.01 -16.65 -30.63
C VAL A 131 9.45 -15.54 -31.57
N ARG A 132 10.63 -15.68 -32.22
CA ARG A 132 11.08 -14.74 -33.28
C ARG A 132 10.19 -14.75 -34.51
N PHE A 133 9.43 -15.81 -34.75
CA PHE A 133 8.65 -15.97 -35.97
C PHE A 133 7.32 -15.20 -35.93
N SER A 134 6.69 -15.08 -34.76
CA SER A 134 5.41 -14.40 -34.50
C SER A 134 4.30 -14.66 -35.54
N ASP A 135 3.28 -15.41 -35.14
CA ASP A 135 2.16 -15.73 -36.04
C ASP A 135 0.77 -15.54 -35.44
N GLY A 136 0.67 -15.05 -34.20
CA GLY A 136 -0.57 -14.76 -33.49
C GLY A 136 -1.44 -15.98 -33.17
N SER A 137 -0.96 -17.19 -33.46
CA SER A 137 -1.76 -18.42 -33.27
C SER A 137 -1.94 -18.76 -31.78
N GLU A 138 -3.00 -19.50 -31.45
CA GLU A 138 -3.19 -20.02 -30.09
C GLU A 138 -2.01 -20.86 -29.59
N LYS A 139 -1.38 -21.60 -30.51
CA LYS A 139 -0.18 -22.38 -30.19
C LYS A 139 1.03 -21.47 -29.92
N MET A 140 1.18 -20.36 -30.64
CA MET A 140 2.21 -19.36 -30.35
C MET A 140 2.00 -18.69 -28.99
N LYS A 141 0.75 -18.39 -28.61
CA LYS A 141 0.41 -17.85 -27.28
C LYS A 141 0.82 -18.80 -26.15
N GLU A 142 0.66 -20.11 -26.33
CA GLU A 142 1.18 -21.13 -25.40
C GLU A 142 2.72 -21.12 -25.33
N ILE A 143 3.38 -21.07 -26.48
CA ILE A 143 4.86 -21.02 -26.57
C ILE A 143 5.39 -19.76 -25.87
N VAL A 144 4.73 -18.62 -26.06
CA VAL A 144 5.10 -17.36 -25.39
C VAL A 144 4.92 -17.46 -23.88
N ALA A 145 3.86 -18.11 -23.40
CA ALA A 145 3.68 -18.38 -21.97
C ALA A 145 4.86 -19.19 -21.40
N ASP A 146 5.23 -20.28 -22.07
CA ASP A 146 6.40 -21.09 -21.68
C ASP A 146 7.70 -20.29 -21.75
N TYR A 147 7.84 -19.40 -22.74
CA TYR A 147 9.04 -18.57 -22.92
C TYR A 147 9.22 -17.55 -21.81
N ILE A 148 8.15 -16.85 -21.40
CA ILE A 148 8.20 -15.90 -20.27
C ILE A 148 8.60 -16.62 -18.99
N LEU A 149 7.99 -17.79 -18.72
CA LEU A 149 8.31 -18.58 -17.54
C LEU A 149 9.75 -19.10 -17.58
N ALA A 150 10.24 -19.56 -18.74
CA ALA A 150 11.63 -19.99 -18.91
C ALA A 150 12.62 -18.83 -18.70
N ILE A 151 12.31 -17.62 -19.18
CA ILE A 151 13.10 -16.41 -18.91
C ILE A 151 13.18 -16.14 -17.41
N LYS A 152 12.04 -16.13 -16.71
CA LYS A 152 11.98 -15.87 -15.26
C LYS A 152 12.76 -16.91 -14.48
N ARG A 153 12.55 -18.21 -14.75
CA ARG A 153 13.28 -19.29 -14.09
C ARG A 153 14.79 -19.20 -14.36
N ALA A 154 15.21 -18.92 -15.59
CA ALA A 154 16.63 -18.74 -15.90
C ALA A 154 17.24 -17.54 -15.16
N ALA A 155 16.52 -16.43 -15.07
CA ALA A 155 16.94 -15.25 -14.30
C ALA A 155 17.00 -15.51 -12.79
N ASP A 156 16.14 -16.37 -12.23
CA ASP A 156 16.23 -16.69 -10.81
C ASP A 156 17.39 -17.65 -10.53
N ARG A 157 17.50 -18.72 -11.33
CA ARG A 157 18.53 -19.76 -11.15
C ARG A 157 19.95 -19.23 -11.38
N ARG A 158 20.15 -18.45 -12.44
CA ARG A 158 21.50 -18.00 -12.84
C ARG A 158 21.98 -16.82 -12.03
N LYS A 159 21.13 -16.19 -11.20
CA LYS A 159 21.48 -14.99 -10.43
C LYS A 159 22.73 -15.21 -9.57
N GLU A 160 22.75 -16.30 -8.80
CA GLU A 160 23.88 -16.62 -7.91
C GLU A 160 25.19 -16.83 -8.67
N THR A 161 25.14 -17.42 -9.87
CA THR A 161 26.33 -17.68 -10.69
C THR A 161 26.78 -16.44 -11.47
N ASP A 162 25.86 -15.77 -12.15
CA ASP A 162 26.13 -14.59 -12.98
C ASP A 162 26.51 -13.36 -12.12
N LEU A 163 26.01 -13.28 -10.88
CA LEU A 163 26.36 -12.25 -9.89
C LEU A 163 27.24 -12.79 -8.75
N ASN A 164 28.01 -13.84 -9.00
CA ASN A 164 28.93 -14.37 -7.99
C ASN A 164 29.94 -13.30 -7.53
N GLY A 165 30.06 -13.12 -6.21
CA GLY A 165 30.92 -12.12 -5.59
C GLY A 165 30.43 -10.67 -5.70
N VAL A 166 29.17 -10.45 -6.12
CA VAL A 166 28.52 -9.15 -6.14
C VAL A 166 27.76 -8.96 -4.83
N ASP A 167 27.99 -7.84 -4.14
CA ASP A 167 27.19 -7.46 -2.97
C ASP A 167 25.95 -6.69 -3.44
N GLU A 168 24.75 -7.26 -3.27
CA GLU A 168 23.51 -6.60 -3.67
C GLU A 168 22.98 -5.59 -2.63
N PHE A 169 23.38 -5.73 -1.37
CA PHE A 169 22.87 -4.91 -0.26
C PHE A 169 23.73 -3.67 -0.02
N TYR A 170 25.05 -3.82 -0.10
CA TYR A 170 26.03 -2.75 0.03
C TYR A 170 26.98 -2.74 -1.17
N PRO A 171 26.46 -2.58 -2.40
CA PRO A 171 27.24 -2.73 -3.63
C PRO A 171 28.36 -1.69 -3.72
N SER A 172 29.49 -2.07 -4.31
CA SER A 172 30.41 -1.13 -4.93
C SER A 172 29.83 -0.54 -6.22
N LYS A 173 30.51 0.43 -6.84
CA LYS A 173 30.14 0.92 -8.18
C LYS A 173 30.19 -0.21 -9.22
N SER A 174 31.24 -1.04 -9.17
CA SER A 174 31.37 -2.18 -10.08
C SER A 174 30.26 -3.21 -9.87
N ASP A 175 29.81 -3.42 -8.63
CA ASP A 175 28.71 -4.34 -8.33
C ASP A 175 27.40 -3.80 -8.92
N SER A 176 27.12 -2.51 -8.71
CA SER A 176 25.95 -1.83 -9.29
C SER A 176 25.91 -1.98 -10.82
N ASP A 177 27.04 -1.81 -11.51
CA ASP A 177 27.13 -1.94 -12.96
C ASP A 177 26.88 -3.38 -13.45
N LYS A 178 27.37 -4.39 -12.70
CA LYS A 178 27.08 -5.81 -12.99
C LYS A 178 25.60 -6.15 -12.78
N ILE A 179 24.99 -5.64 -11.71
CA ILE A 179 23.56 -5.85 -11.43
C ILE A 179 22.71 -5.23 -12.54
N VAL A 180 23.03 -4.00 -12.97
CA VAL A 180 22.36 -3.33 -14.08
C VAL A 180 22.46 -4.15 -15.37
N ALA A 181 23.67 -4.59 -15.73
CA ALA A 181 23.88 -5.41 -16.93
C ALA A 181 23.16 -6.76 -16.87
N TYR A 182 23.06 -7.35 -15.67
CA TYR A 182 22.34 -8.60 -15.42
C TYR A 182 20.86 -8.47 -15.76
N TYR A 183 20.18 -7.48 -15.21
CA TYR A 183 18.75 -7.27 -15.49
C TYR A 183 18.49 -6.83 -16.92
N ASP A 184 19.38 -6.02 -17.52
CA ASP A 184 19.26 -5.59 -18.93
C ASP A 184 19.25 -6.77 -19.92
N LYS A 185 20.05 -7.79 -19.66
CA LYS A 185 20.07 -9.04 -20.45
C LYS A 185 18.69 -9.69 -20.51
N TYR A 186 17.98 -9.81 -19.38
CA TYR A 186 16.68 -10.49 -19.33
C TYR A 186 15.52 -9.60 -19.75
N ILE A 187 15.56 -8.30 -19.44
CA ILE A 187 14.60 -7.32 -19.98
C ILE A 187 14.60 -7.37 -21.51
N SER A 188 15.78 -7.42 -22.13
CA SER A 188 15.93 -7.52 -23.59
C SER A 188 15.28 -8.77 -24.19
N LEU A 189 15.21 -9.89 -23.44
CA LEU A 189 14.52 -11.11 -23.89
C LEU A 189 13.00 -10.92 -23.89
N LEU A 190 12.45 -10.28 -22.84
CA LEU A 190 11.03 -9.96 -22.75
C LEU A 190 10.59 -8.95 -23.82
N ASP A 191 11.43 -7.95 -24.10
CA ASP A 191 11.20 -6.95 -25.16
C ASP A 191 11.19 -7.56 -26.57
N GLY A 192 11.83 -8.71 -26.76
CA GLY A 192 11.80 -9.46 -28.00
C GLY A 192 10.43 -10.07 -28.35
N ILE A 193 9.52 -10.18 -27.38
CA ILE A 193 8.21 -10.83 -27.54
C ILE A 193 7.23 -9.87 -28.25
N LYS A 194 6.63 -10.34 -29.34
CA LYS A 194 5.68 -9.56 -30.12
C LYS A 194 4.33 -9.44 -29.40
N TYR A 195 3.73 -8.25 -29.48
CA TYR A 195 2.49 -7.94 -28.78
C TYR A 195 1.29 -8.81 -29.20
N ASP A 196 1.22 -9.18 -30.49
CA ASP A 196 0.13 -9.97 -31.07
C ASP A 196 0.12 -11.42 -30.55
N ASP A 197 1.28 -11.93 -30.11
CA ASP A 197 1.42 -13.28 -29.55
C ASP A 197 1.11 -13.33 -28.04
N LEU A 198 0.86 -12.19 -27.41
CA LEU A 198 0.49 -12.14 -26.00
C LEU A 198 -1.02 -12.28 -25.84
N THR A 199 -1.44 -12.91 -24.76
CA THR A 199 -2.81 -12.83 -24.22
C THR A 199 -2.87 -11.72 -23.18
N VAL A 200 -4.06 -11.47 -22.62
CA VAL A 200 -4.20 -10.56 -21.47
C VAL A 200 -3.32 -11.03 -20.30
N VAL A 201 -3.31 -12.35 -20.05
CA VAL A 201 -2.56 -12.98 -18.95
C VAL A 201 -1.06 -12.93 -19.20
N THR A 202 -0.57 -13.36 -20.37
CA THR A 202 0.88 -13.35 -20.64
C THR A 202 1.42 -11.94 -20.84
N LEU A 203 0.59 -10.97 -21.24
CA LEU A 203 0.97 -9.56 -21.22
C LEU A 203 1.21 -9.08 -19.79
N ALA A 204 0.31 -9.39 -18.85
CA ALA A 204 0.49 -9.07 -17.44
C ALA A 204 1.81 -9.61 -16.89
N TRP A 205 2.12 -10.88 -17.20
CA TRP A 205 3.37 -11.52 -16.79
C TRP A 205 4.60 -10.83 -17.37
N ARG A 206 4.62 -10.57 -18.69
CA ARG A 206 5.73 -9.91 -19.37
C ARG A 206 5.98 -8.53 -18.77
N GLU A 207 4.94 -7.71 -18.67
CA GLU A 207 5.05 -6.32 -18.22
C GLU A 207 5.38 -6.23 -16.73
N GLY A 208 4.77 -7.07 -15.89
CA GLY A 208 5.05 -7.09 -14.45
C GLY A 208 6.51 -7.46 -14.16
N VAL A 209 7.00 -8.58 -14.72
CA VAL A 209 8.39 -9.02 -14.51
C VAL A 209 9.39 -7.99 -15.06
N LYS A 210 9.11 -7.44 -16.24
CA LYS A 210 9.94 -6.38 -16.82
C LYS A 210 10.02 -5.17 -15.88
N TYR A 211 8.88 -4.71 -15.35
CA TYR A 211 8.83 -3.54 -14.48
C TYR A 211 9.64 -3.74 -13.19
N ASP A 212 9.52 -4.91 -12.53
CA ASP A 212 10.32 -5.23 -11.34
C ASP A 212 11.83 -5.09 -11.60
N TRP A 213 12.30 -5.63 -12.72
CA TRP A 213 13.70 -5.55 -13.11
C TRP A 213 14.12 -4.13 -13.49
N GLU A 214 13.24 -3.35 -14.12
CA GLU A 214 13.48 -1.93 -14.37
C GLU A 214 13.60 -1.13 -13.07
N ILE A 215 12.77 -1.39 -12.06
CA ILE A 215 12.87 -0.72 -10.75
C ILE A 215 14.20 -1.04 -10.09
N THR A 216 14.58 -2.32 -10.01
CA THR A 216 15.87 -2.72 -9.45
C THR A 216 17.02 -2.04 -10.18
N LYS A 217 17.04 -2.10 -11.51
CA LYS A 217 18.04 -1.43 -12.35
C LYS A 217 18.09 0.07 -12.08
N ASN A 218 16.94 0.74 -12.08
CA ASN A 218 16.85 2.20 -11.94
C ASN A 218 17.40 2.64 -10.59
N ASN A 219 17.10 1.92 -9.50
CA ASN A 219 17.61 2.22 -8.18
C ASN A 219 19.16 2.15 -8.12
N TYR A 220 19.78 1.08 -8.62
CA TYR A 220 21.25 0.98 -8.68
C TYR A 220 21.86 2.07 -9.57
N SER A 221 21.26 2.32 -10.75
CA SER A 221 21.77 3.32 -11.69
C SER A 221 21.63 4.77 -11.19
N ALA A 222 20.59 5.07 -10.41
CA ALA A 222 20.35 6.39 -9.82
C ALA A 222 21.27 6.69 -8.63
N GLY A 223 21.94 5.68 -8.08
CA GLY A 223 22.85 5.79 -6.95
C GLY A 223 22.22 5.47 -5.60
N GLY A 224 21.21 4.60 -5.54
CA GLY A 224 20.56 4.19 -4.28
C GLY A 224 21.53 3.73 -3.19
N ARG A 225 22.70 3.18 -3.57
CA ARG A 225 23.79 2.82 -2.65
C ARG A 225 24.30 4.00 -1.80
N TYR A 226 24.22 5.23 -2.30
CA TYR A 226 24.69 6.43 -1.60
C TYR A 226 23.76 6.86 -0.46
N LEU A 227 22.54 6.32 -0.41
CA LEU A 227 21.59 6.46 0.69
C LEU A 227 21.31 5.14 1.39
N LEU A 228 22.11 4.10 1.11
CA LEU A 228 21.97 2.75 1.65
C LEU A 228 20.56 2.17 1.44
N ASN A 229 20.00 2.33 0.23
CA ASN A 229 18.70 1.78 -0.09
C ASN A 229 18.67 0.26 0.13
N SER A 230 17.70 -0.24 0.89
CA SER A 230 17.55 -1.69 1.16
C SER A 230 16.69 -2.36 0.09
N PHE A 231 16.90 -3.65 -0.15
CA PHE A 231 16.04 -4.51 -0.95
C PHE A 231 15.46 -5.69 -0.15
N ASP A 232 15.52 -5.65 1.18
CA ASP A 232 15.12 -6.75 2.07
C ASP A 232 13.64 -7.16 1.87
N PHE A 233 12.79 -6.21 1.50
CA PHE A 233 11.37 -6.42 1.21
C PHE A 233 11.07 -6.45 -0.30
N GLY A 234 12.09 -6.63 -1.14
CA GLY A 234 11.99 -6.70 -2.59
C GLY A 234 12.01 -5.34 -3.31
N PRO A 235 11.98 -5.34 -4.66
CA PRO A 235 12.13 -4.14 -5.48
C PRO A 235 11.05 -3.08 -5.26
N ALA A 236 9.83 -3.47 -4.90
CA ALA A 236 8.71 -2.57 -4.66
C ALA A 236 8.82 -1.78 -3.33
N SER A 237 9.83 -2.06 -2.50
CA SER A 237 10.01 -1.49 -1.17
C SER A 237 11.44 -0.97 -0.93
N SER A 238 12.12 -0.54 -1.98
CA SER A 238 13.52 -0.09 -1.89
C SER A 238 13.66 1.39 -1.54
N TYR A 239 13.67 1.67 -0.23
CA TYR A 239 13.79 3.01 0.34
C TYR A 239 15.19 3.26 0.94
N PRO A 240 15.64 4.53 1.05
CA PRO A 240 16.83 4.92 1.81
C PRO A 240 16.86 4.36 3.22
N ALA A 241 18.05 4.12 3.77
CA ALA A 241 18.19 3.71 5.17
C ALA A 241 17.59 4.79 6.10
N ASN A 242 16.65 4.39 6.94
CA ASN A 242 15.84 5.32 7.72
C ASN A 242 15.42 4.74 9.08
N SER A 243 14.97 5.63 9.96
CA SER A 243 14.50 5.28 11.30
C SER A 243 13.09 4.69 11.34
N PHE A 244 12.27 4.88 10.31
CA PHE A 244 10.87 4.42 10.32
C PHE A 244 10.76 2.91 10.13
N TYR A 245 11.50 2.34 9.18
CA TYR A 245 11.64 0.89 9.01
C TYR A 245 12.82 0.30 9.80
N GLU A 246 13.48 1.11 10.62
CA GLU A 246 14.67 0.73 11.38
C GLU A 246 15.81 0.16 10.51
N SER A 247 15.80 0.40 9.20
CA SER A 247 16.79 -0.15 8.27
C SER A 247 18.19 0.43 8.52
N ILE A 248 18.28 1.64 9.08
CA ILE A 248 19.56 2.21 9.53
C ILE A 248 20.08 1.50 10.80
N ASN A 249 19.20 1.02 11.66
CA ASN A 249 19.55 0.27 12.87
C ASN A 249 19.88 -1.20 12.55
N GLY A 250 19.35 -1.72 11.43
CA GLY A 250 19.57 -3.09 10.96
C GLY A 250 20.94 -3.37 10.34
N ILE A 251 21.82 -2.37 10.23
CA ILE A 251 23.19 -2.57 9.72
C ILE A 251 23.97 -3.43 10.72
N SER A 252 24.46 -4.58 10.28
CA SER A 252 25.21 -5.53 11.13
C SER A 252 26.68 -5.14 11.30
N GLU A 253 27.35 -5.71 12.31
CA GLU A 253 28.80 -5.55 12.53
C GLU A 253 29.64 -5.94 11.30
N GLU A 254 29.20 -6.93 10.54
CA GLU A 254 29.86 -7.37 9.30
C GLU A 254 29.69 -6.36 8.16
N ASN A 255 28.51 -5.74 8.06
CA ASN A 255 28.16 -4.85 6.95
C ASN A 255 28.50 -3.37 7.22
N ALA A 256 28.72 -2.97 8.48
CA ALA A 256 29.06 -1.61 8.86
C ALA A 256 30.26 -1.01 8.09
N PRO A 257 31.37 -1.73 7.85
CA PRO A 257 32.47 -1.21 7.03
C PRO A 257 32.07 -0.94 5.57
N LYS A 258 31.19 -1.77 4.99
CA LYS A 258 30.72 -1.60 3.61
C LYS A 258 29.77 -0.42 3.49
N ALA A 259 28.83 -0.29 4.42
CA ALA A 259 27.93 0.85 4.53
C ALA A 259 28.71 2.17 4.68
N LEU A 260 29.74 2.17 5.55
CA LEU A 260 30.63 3.31 5.74
C LEU A 260 31.35 3.72 4.44
N ASN A 261 31.86 2.76 3.68
CA ASN A 261 32.54 3.05 2.42
C ASN A 261 31.58 3.68 1.39
N ASN A 262 30.35 3.16 1.27
CA ASN A 262 29.35 3.74 0.39
C ASN A 262 28.99 5.19 0.76
N LEU A 263 28.86 5.50 2.06
CA LEU A 263 28.59 6.87 2.50
C LEU A 263 29.79 7.81 2.34
N LYS A 264 31.03 7.32 2.46
CA LYS A 264 32.23 8.11 2.15
C LYS A 264 32.27 8.50 0.68
N GLU A 265 31.99 7.56 -0.23
CA GLU A 265 31.84 7.87 -1.66
C GLU A 265 30.68 8.85 -1.92
N ALA A 266 29.58 8.75 -1.15
CA ALA A 266 28.47 9.68 -1.24
C ALA A 266 28.89 11.12 -0.93
N LEU A 267 29.77 11.32 0.08
CA LEU A 267 30.30 12.65 0.44
C LEU A 267 31.13 13.26 -0.70
N GLU A 268 31.94 12.47 -1.40
CA GLU A 268 32.74 12.94 -2.55
C GLU A 268 31.85 13.46 -3.68
N ARG A 269 30.58 13.01 -3.71
CA ARG A 269 29.58 13.35 -4.72
C ARG A 269 28.59 14.40 -4.25
N ASN A 270 28.75 14.95 -3.05
CA ASN A 270 27.78 15.85 -2.40
C ASN A 270 26.37 15.22 -2.25
N ILE A 271 26.32 13.92 -1.98
CA ILE A 271 25.10 13.18 -1.65
C ILE A 271 25.09 12.94 -0.15
N VAL A 272 24.42 13.83 0.58
CA VAL A 272 24.34 13.81 2.04
C VAL A 272 22.89 14.07 2.42
N LEU A 273 22.36 13.36 3.43
CA LEU A 273 21.04 13.67 3.98
C LEU A 273 21.06 15.01 4.74
N SER A 274 19.89 15.59 5.01
CA SER A 274 19.80 16.84 5.78
C SER A 274 20.21 16.66 7.23
N LYS A 275 20.65 17.73 7.90
CA LYS A 275 20.99 17.67 9.33
C LYS A 275 19.82 17.19 10.20
N VAL A 276 18.59 17.62 9.89
CA VAL A 276 17.38 17.16 10.58
C VAL A 276 17.17 15.65 10.44
N VAL A 277 17.30 15.09 9.23
CA VAL A 277 17.15 13.64 8.99
C VAL A 277 18.29 12.84 9.63
N ILE A 278 19.53 13.31 9.52
CA ILE A 278 20.68 12.66 10.16
C ILE A 278 20.51 12.63 11.68
N LYS A 279 20.11 13.75 12.29
CA LYS A 279 19.83 13.83 13.74
C LYS A 279 18.76 12.83 14.17
N ASN A 280 17.69 12.70 13.38
CA ASN A 280 16.64 11.71 13.61
C ASN A 280 17.14 10.25 13.51
N ASN A 281 18.00 9.95 12.53
CA ASN A 281 18.61 8.63 12.40
C ASN A 281 19.55 8.33 13.58
N VAL A 282 20.40 9.28 13.99
CA VAL A 282 21.27 9.12 15.18
C VAL A 282 20.43 8.85 16.42
N LYS A 283 19.34 9.60 16.62
CA LYS A 283 18.39 9.37 17.72
C LYS A 283 17.88 7.92 17.74
N ALA A 284 17.39 7.42 16.60
CA ALA A 284 16.85 6.07 16.48
C ALA A 284 17.92 4.98 16.72
N ILE A 285 19.14 5.18 16.23
CA ILE A 285 20.28 4.28 16.46
C ILE A 285 20.55 4.17 17.97
N LEU A 286 20.62 5.30 18.67
CA LEU A 286 20.94 5.31 20.11
C LEU A 286 19.85 4.64 20.95
N GLU A 287 18.57 4.88 20.63
CA GLU A 287 17.46 4.23 21.33
C GLU A 287 17.43 2.72 21.12
N SER A 288 17.66 2.27 19.89
CA SER A 288 17.56 0.85 19.54
C SER A 288 18.78 0.06 20.01
N LEU A 289 20.00 0.55 19.73
CA LEU A 289 21.23 -0.22 19.91
C LEU A 289 22.01 0.17 21.17
N TYR A 290 21.75 1.33 21.78
CA TYR A 290 22.51 1.86 22.91
C TYR A 290 21.65 2.05 24.18
N ALA A 291 20.51 1.36 24.28
CA ALA A 291 19.56 1.52 25.39
C ALA A 291 20.21 1.36 26.78
N SER A 292 21.01 0.31 26.98
CA SER A 292 21.73 0.08 28.25
C SER A 292 22.76 1.16 28.54
N ASP A 293 23.45 1.67 27.51
CA ASP A 293 24.44 2.75 27.67
C ASP A 293 23.74 4.08 28.01
N LEU A 294 22.56 4.35 27.44
CA LEU A 294 21.74 5.52 27.78
C LEU A 294 21.24 5.45 29.23
N GLU A 295 20.83 4.27 29.69
CA GLU A 295 20.44 4.06 31.09
C GLU A 295 21.62 4.32 32.03
N ASN A 296 22.82 3.86 31.68
CA ASN A 296 24.04 4.12 32.43
C ASN A 296 24.39 5.62 32.46
N PHE A 297 24.25 6.33 31.35
CA PHE A 297 24.43 7.79 31.30
C PHE A 297 23.46 8.52 32.25
N LEU A 298 22.18 8.13 32.26
CA LEU A 298 21.17 8.69 33.16
C LEU A 298 21.50 8.42 34.64
N LYS A 299 22.02 7.23 34.98
CA LYS A 299 22.46 6.86 36.33
C LYS A 299 23.76 7.54 36.77
N GLY A 300 24.63 7.92 35.83
CA GLY A 300 25.92 8.54 36.12
C GLY A 300 25.82 10.01 36.59
N ASN A 301 26.94 10.63 36.95
CA ASN A 301 26.97 12.03 37.39
C ASN A 301 27.18 13.05 36.26
N GLN A 302 27.45 12.59 35.04
CA GLN A 302 27.74 13.46 33.90
C GLN A 302 26.44 14.09 33.36
N GLU A 303 26.36 15.42 33.35
CA GLU A 303 25.16 16.16 32.90
C GLU A 303 25.01 16.20 31.37
N GLU A 304 26.13 16.22 30.65
CA GLU A 304 26.17 16.22 29.18
C GLU A 304 27.39 15.46 28.65
N ILE A 305 27.24 14.81 27.49
CA ILE A 305 28.31 14.08 26.79
C ILE A 305 28.17 14.31 25.28
N SER A 306 29.28 14.36 24.53
CA SER A 306 29.17 14.36 23.07
C SER A 306 28.66 13.01 22.58
N VAL A 307 27.89 12.97 21.49
CA VAL A 307 27.43 11.70 20.91
C VAL A 307 28.62 10.85 20.46
N GLN A 308 29.69 11.49 19.98
CA GLN A 308 30.96 10.84 19.65
C GLN A 308 31.54 10.09 20.85
N ASP A 309 31.73 10.77 21.99
CA ASP A 309 32.31 10.16 23.19
C ASP A 309 31.37 9.11 23.80
N PHE A 310 30.06 9.33 23.73
CA PHE A 310 29.06 8.36 24.15
C PHE A 310 29.19 7.04 23.36
N ILE A 311 29.25 7.12 22.02
CA ILE A 311 29.41 5.94 21.17
C ILE A 311 30.77 5.27 21.42
N LYS A 312 31.87 6.02 21.51
CA LYS A 312 33.22 5.45 21.76
C LYS A 312 33.28 4.62 23.03
N ASN A 313 32.69 5.15 24.10
CA ASN A 313 32.72 4.56 25.44
C ASN A 313 31.64 3.50 25.67
N SER A 314 30.77 3.25 24.68
CA SER A 314 29.71 2.26 24.76
C SER A 314 30.22 0.81 24.67
N SER A 315 29.32 -0.10 25.04
CA SER A 315 29.51 -1.55 24.95
C SER A 315 29.41 -2.14 23.53
N GLN A 316 29.14 -1.32 22.51
CA GLN A 316 28.94 -1.77 21.13
C GLN A 316 30.21 -2.28 20.44
N THR A 317 30.04 -3.07 19.39
CA THR A 317 31.12 -3.72 18.64
C THR A 317 31.96 -2.73 17.82
N PRO A 318 33.24 -3.03 17.52
CA PRO A 318 34.16 -2.07 16.93
C PRO A 318 33.70 -1.44 15.60
N ASN A 319 33.19 -2.23 14.65
CA ASN A 319 32.80 -1.69 13.34
C ASN A 319 31.51 -0.87 13.44
N LEU A 320 30.52 -1.32 14.21
CA LEU A 320 29.31 -0.55 14.49
C LEU A 320 29.66 0.78 15.15
N LYS A 321 30.53 0.79 16.16
CA LYS A 321 31.00 2.03 16.78
C LYS A 321 31.66 2.95 15.77
N ALA A 322 32.55 2.43 14.92
CA ALA A 322 33.22 3.24 13.92
C ALA A 322 32.23 3.86 12.91
N PHE A 323 31.24 3.09 12.45
CA PHE A 323 30.20 3.57 11.55
C PHE A 323 29.31 4.63 12.21
N HIS A 324 28.74 4.34 13.38
CA HIS A 324 27.85 5.27 14.09
C HIS A 324 28.57 6.55 14.53
N GLU A 325 29.81 6.43 14.98
CA GLU A 325 30.64 7.60 15.32
C GLU A 325 30.83 8.50 14.10
N TRP A 326 31.25 7.93 12.97
CA TRP A 326 31.48 8.68 11.74
C TRP A 326 30.18 9.30 11.19
N TYR A 327 29.07 8.56 11.26
CA TYR A 327 27.75 9.03 10.83
C TYR A 327 27.25 10.21 11.68
N ALA A 328 27.41 10.14 13.01
CA ALA A 328 27.01 11.21 13.94
C ALA A 328 27.95 12.42 13.95
N THR A 329 29.12 12.31 13.30
CA THR A 329 30.14 13.38 13.24
C THR A 329 30.34 13.85 11.80
N GLU A 330 31.27 13.24 11.07
CA GLU A 330 31.69 13.67 9.73
C GLU A 330 30.53 13.74 8.72
N TYR A 331 29.65 12.73 8.70
CA TYR A 331 28.50 12.75 7.78
C TYR A 331 27.52 13.88 8.13
N TYR A 332 27.22 14.06 9.42
CA TYR A 332 26.35 15.13 9.92
C TYR A 332 26.93 16.53 9.65
N THR A 333 28.22 16.77 9.90
CA THR A 333 28.84 18.08 9.70
C THR A 333 29.00 18.45 8.23
N ARG A 334 29.07 17.46 7.34
CA ARG A 334 29.19 17.69 5.89
C ARG A 334 27.89 18.13 5.21
N SER A 335 26.74 17.90 5.84
CA SER A 335 25.45 18.34 5.33
C SER A 335 25.31 19.86 5.36
N ASP A 336 24.83 20.45 4.26
CA ASP A 336 24.71 21.90 4.04
C ASP A 336 23.25 22.37 3.84
N HIS A 337 22.27 21.51 4.15
CA HIS A 337 20.85 21.80 3.99
C HIS A 337 20.02 21.18 5.12
N GLY A 338 18.77 21.66 5.26
CA GLY A 338 17.90 21.29 6.37
C GLY A 338 18.60 21.45 7.72
N GLU A 339 19.27 22.60 7.93
CA GLU A 339 20.25 22.79 9.00
C GLU A 339 19.67 22.67 10.40
N GLY A 340 18.39 23.03 10.59
CA GLY A 340 17.72 23.00 11.88
C GLY A 340 18.45 23.81 12.95
N GLU A 341 18.74 23.20 14.09
CA GLU A 341 19.55 23.82 15.15
C GLU A 341 21.01 24.07 14.74
N ASN A 342 21.48 23.43 13.66
CA ASN A 342 22.81 23.56 13.05
C ASN A 342 23.99 23.41 14.04
N LEU A 343 23.88 22.42 14.93
CA LEU A 343 24.91 22.13 15.91
C LEU A 343 26.23 21.76 15.21
N GLN A 344 27.36 22.20 15.76
CA GLN A 344 28.69 21.76 15.32
C GLN A 344 29.06 20.38 15.89
N THR A 345 28.53 20.05 17.07
CA THR A 345 28.75 18.78 17.74
C THR A 345 27.43 18.33 18.37
N LEU A 346 26.99 17.11 18.04
CA LEU A 346 25.83 16.49 18.67
C LEU A 346 26.17 16.09 20.10
N LYS A 347 25.25 16.33 21.04
CA LYS A 347 25.42 16.01 22.47
C LYS A 347 24.17 15.33 23.01
N LEU A 348 24.34 14.52 24.05
CA LEU A 348 23.28 14.04 24.92
C LEU A 348 23.31 14.83 26.23
N MET A 349 22.14 15.19 26.76
CA MET A 349 21.96 16.05 27.92
C MET A 349 20.83 15.56 28.81
N LYS A 350 20.98 15.68 30.14
CA LYS A 350 19.88 15.37 31.09
C LYS A 350 18.85 16.50 31.23
N LYS A 351 19.18 17.69 30.76
CA LYS A 351 18.33 18.89 30.82
C LYS A 351 18.06 19.42 29.42
N ASN A 352 16.85 19.91 29.19
CA ASN A 352 16.42 20.47 27.92
C ASN A 352 17.03 21.88 27.68
N LYS A 353 18.33 21.94 27.33
CA LYS A 353 19.02 23.21 27.09
C LYS A 353 18.73 23.81 25.70
N LEU A 354 18.25 23.01 24.75
CA LEU A 354 17.99 23.42 23.36
C LEU A 354 16.51 23.80 23.12
N ASN A 355 15.65 23.69 24.13
CA ASN A 355 14.20 23.88 24.00
C ASN A 355 13.59 22.92 22.97
N GLU A 356 13.95 21.63 23.08
CA GLU A 356 13.35 20.55 22.30
C GLU A 356 11.88 20.40 22.67
N ILE A 357 11.04 20.24 21.65
CA ILE A 357 9.58 20.23 21.75
C ILE A 357 9.04 18.81 21.49
N GLU A 358 9.69 18.04 20.61
CA GLU A 358 9.26 16.68 20.25
C GLU A 358 10.43 15.80 19.81
N ASN A 359 10.15 14.51 19.54
CA ASN A 359 11.13 13.51 19.08
C ASN A 359 12.34 13.33 20.01
N ILE A 360 12.11 13.49 21.32
CA ILE A 360 13.12 13.36 22.38
C ILE A 360 13.34 11.87 22.69
N ILE A 361 14.55 11.50 23.11
CA ILE A 361 14.86 10.14 23.55
C ILE A 361 14.18 9.87 24.89
N THR A 362 13.51 8.71 25.01
CA THR A 362 12.91 8.27 26.28
C THR A 362 13.50 6.93 26.71
N VAL A 363 14.00 6.86 27.95
CA VAL A 363 14.55 5.64 28.57
C VAL A 363 13.93 5.45 29.94
N ASN A 364 13.11 4.41 30.13
CA ASN A 364 12.39 4.14 31.38
C ASN A 364 11.69 5.41 31.92
N ASP A 365 10.90 6.08 31.08
CA ASP A 365 10.19 7.35 31.35
C ASP A 365 11.08 8.58 31.60
N ASN A 366 12.41 8.44 31.59
CA ASN A 366 13.34 9.55 31.72
C ASN A 366 13.75 10.07 30.34
N MET A 367 13.81 11.39 30.21
CA MET A 367 14.13 12.05 28.94
C MET A 367 15.64 12.28 28.80
N VAL A 368 16.18 11.97 27.62
CA VAL A 368 17.53 12.35 27.20
C VAL A 368 17.41 13.36 26.04
N TYR A 369 17.92 14.56 26.27
CA TYR A 369 17.85 15.69 25.34
C TYR A 369 19.11 15.80 24.49
N GLY A 370 19.04 16.61 23.44
CA GLY A 370 20.15 17.01 22.56
C GLY A 370 20.03 16.51 21.12
N LEU A 371 19.11 15.58 20.87
CA LEU A 371 18.78 15.06 19.55
C LEU A 371 17.30 15.26 19.16
N GLY A 372 16.48 15.80 20.08
CA GLY A 372 15.09 16.11 19.80
C GLY A 372 14.93 17.25 18.80
N PHE A 373 13.71 17.45 18.32
CA PHE A 373 13.38 18.56 17.42
C PHE A 373 13.02 19.81 18.21
N THR A 374 13.72 20.89 17.89
CA THR A 374 13.43 22.27 18.28
C THR A 374 12.52 22.93 17.24
N GLU A 375 12.02 24.13 17.54
CA GLU A 375 11.30 24.93 16.55
C GLU A 375 12.14 25.25 15.31
N LYS A 376 13.48 25.34 15.43
CA LYS A 376 14.36 25.55 14.26
C LYS A 376 14.42 24.32 13.37
N ASP A 377 14.46 23.13 13.96
CA ASP A 377 14.42 21.87 13.20
C ASP A 377 13.09 21.71 12.47
N LEU A 378 11.97 22.01 13.14
CA LEU A 378 10.63 21.91 12.56
C LEU A 378 10.39 22.91 11.42
N ASN A 379 11.09 24.05 11.42
CA ASN A 379 10.99 25.09 10.39
C ASN A 379 12.10 25.04 9.33
N ALA A 380 13.06 24.11 9.43
CA ALA A 380 14.14 23.97 8.47
C ALA A 380 13.60 23.62 7.08
N LYS A 381 14.09 24.32 6.05
CA LYS A 381 13.71 24.11 4.64
C LYS A 381 14.67 23.13 3.97
N ASN A 382 14.22 22.55 2.85
CA ASN A 382 14.98 21.58 2.06
C ASN A 382 15.45 20.37 2.89
N VAL A 383 14.61 19.89 3.83
CA VAL A 383 14.98 18.76 4.72
C VAL A 383 14.90 17.39 4.04
N GLY A 384 14.15 17.26 2.94
CA GLY A 384 14.05 16.03 2.16
C GLY A 384 15.10 15.93 1.06
N LEU A 385 14.87 15.03 0.09
CA LEU A 385 15.85 14.72 -0.96
C LEU A 385 16.06 15.88 -1.95
N VAL A 386 15.15 16.85 -1.99
CA VAL A 386 15.28 18.08 -2.79
C VAL A 386 16.50 18.91 -2.38
N GLY A 387 16.95 18.79 -1.12
CA GLY A 387 18.15 19.46 -0.63
C GLY A 387 19.46 18.85 -1.13
N ILE A 388 19.42 17.62 -1.68
CA ILE A 388 20.61 16.90 -2.13
C ILE A 388 21.06 17.44 -3.49
N LYS A 389 22.19 18.14 -3.50
CA LYS A 389 22.81 18.68 -4.72
C LYS A 389 23.34 17.59 -5.64
N GLY A 390 24.14 16.67 -5.11
CA GLY A 390 24.78 15.62 -5.89
C GLY A 390 25.70 16.13 -7.00
N ASN A 391 25.79 15.35 -8.08
CA ASN A 391 26.52 15.67 -9.31
C ASN A 391 25.71 15.26 -10.56
N GLU A 392 26.35 15.25 -11.74
CA GLU A 392 25.69 14.87 -13.00
C GLU A 392 25.28 13.39 -13.02
N GLU A 393 26.04 12.49 -12.41
CA GLU A 393 25.76 11.05 -12.40
C GLU A 393 24.60 10.70 -11.46
N SER A 394 24.61 11.26 -10.24
CA SER A 394 23.62 11.01 -9.19
C SER A 394 23.38 12.26 -8.36
N ASN A 395 22.11 12.59 -8.12
CA ASN A 395 21.67 13.75 -7.35
C ASN A 395 20.28 13.51 -6.75
N GLY A 396 19.81 14.43 -5.90
CA GLY A 396 18.52 14.32 -5.22
C GLY A 396 17.36 14.05 -6.17
N LYS A 397 17.35 14.69 -7.35
CA LYS A 397 16.33 14.47 -8.38
C LYS A 397 16.36 13.03 -8.91
N LYS A 398 17.52 12.53 -9.37
CA LYS A 398 17.61 11.17 -9.91
C LYS A 398 17.26 10.09 -8.88
N LEU A 399 17.71 10.28 -7.63
CA LEU A 399 17.40 9.37 -6.52
C LEU A 399 15.89 9.36 -6.24
N TYR A 400 15.27 10.53 -6.13
CA TYR A 400 13.85 10.62 -5.87
C TYR A 400 13.01 10.17 -7.07
N ASP A 401 13.40 10.44 -8.31
CA ASP A 401 12.69 9.96 -9.51
C ASP A 401 12.65 8.42 -9.56
N ALA A 402 13.73 7.74 -9.19
CA ALA A 402 13.76 6.27 -9.12
C ALA A 402 12.81 5.73 -8.03
N ILE A 403 12.80 6.37 -6.85
CA ILE A 403 11.89 6.04 -5.75
C ILE A 403 10.44 6.35 -6.14
N LEU A 404 10.18 7.48 -6.77
CA LEU A 404 8.85 7.91 -7.19
C LEU A 404 8.29 6.98 -8.27
N LYS A 405 9.12 6.51 -9.21
CA LYS A 405 8.73 5.49 -10.20
C LYS A 405 8.35 4.17 -9.54
N MET A 406 9.13 3.73 -8.54
CA MET A 406 8.80 2.54 -7.75
C MET A 406 7.46 2.72 -7.01
N SER A 407 7.28 3.85 -6.32
CA SER A 407 6.10 4.11 -5.49
C SER A 407 4.83 4.36 -6.31
N THR A 408 4.89 5.16 -7.37
CA THR A 408 3.72 5.48 -8.21
C THR A 408 3.46 4.45 -9.28
N THR A 409 4.41 3.56 -9.56
CA THR A 409 4.37 2.60 -10.68
C THR A 409 4.09 3.25 -12.03
N SER A 410 4.67 4.43 -12.23
CA SER A 410 4.54 5.28 -13.42
C SER A 410 5.81 6.10 -13.63
N ASP A 411 5.98 6.65 -14.83
CA ASP A 411 7.06 7.60 -15.14
C ASP A 411 6.65 9.07 -14.85
N ASP A 412 5.67 9.31 -13.98
CA ASP A 412 5.21 10.65 -13.62
C ASP A 412 6.33 11.48 -12.98
N SER A 413 6.44 12.75 -13.39
CA SER A 413 7.38 13.69 -12.75
C SER A 413 6.90 14.09 -11.35
N ALA A 414 7.84 14.50 -10.48
CA ALA A 414 7.50 15.01 -9.16
C ALA A 414 6.49 16.18 -9.21
N ASP A 415 6.60 17.08 -10.21
CA ASP A 415 5.63 18.16 -10.38
C ASP A 415 4.25 17.63 -10.78
N THR A 416 4.17 16.65 -11.68
CA THR A 416 2.88 16.03 -12.08
C THR A 416 2.18 15.41 -10.86
N VAL A 417 2.94 14.68 -10.03
CA VAL A 417 2.43 14.08 -8.79
C VAL A 417 2.00 15.17 -7.81
N PHE A 418 2.79 16.24 -7.66
CA PHE A 418 2.48 17.37 -6.79
C PHE A 418 1.17 18.08 -7.21
N GLN A 419 1.04 18.47 -8.48
CA GLN A 419 -0.15 19.19 -8.98
C GLN A 419 -1.40 18.34 -8.83
N SER A 420 -1.32 17.05 -9.15
CA SER A 420 -2.44 16.12 -8.96
C SER A 420 -2.87 16.05 -7.49
N GLY A 421 -1.92 15.87 -6.57
CA GLY A 421 -2.20 15.85 -5.12
C GLY A 421 -2.81 17.16 -4.61
N TYR A 422 -2.29 18.30 -5.07
CA TYR A 422 -2.80 19.61 -4.67
C TYR A 422 -4.23 19.84 -5.17
N GLN A 423 -4.49 19.55 -6.45
CA GLN A 423 -5.80 19.74 -7.06
C GLN A 423 -6.88 18.86 -6.40
N THR A 424 -6.58 17.58 -6.14
CA THR A 424 -7.53 16.68 -5.47
C THR A 424 -7.77 17.11 -4.02
N THR A 425 -6.73 17.60 -3.33
CA THR A 425 -6.85 18.18 -1.98
C THR A 425 -7.84 19.33 -1.96
N LYS A 426 -7.70 20.30 -2.86
CA LYS A 426 -8.59 21.49 -2.90
C LYS A 426 -10.02 21.14 -3.29
N THR A 427 -10.18 20.21 -4.23
CA THR A 427 -11.51 19.73 -4.66
C THR A 427 -12.25 19.07 -3.49
N ALA A 428 -11.60 18.16 -2.77
CA ALA A 428 -12.18 17.50 -1.61
C ALA A 428 -12.49 18.48 -0.47
N THR A 429 -11.60 19.43 -0.15
CA THR A 429 -11.88 20.49 0.85
C THR A 429 -13.11 21.32 0.48
N ALA A 430 -13.32 21.63 -0.80
CA ALA A 430 -14.53 22.34 -1.24
C ALA A 430 -15.79 21.49 -1.01
N ASN A 431 -15.76 20.19 -1.31
CA ASN A 431 -16.91 19.30 -1.06
C ASN A 431 -17.17 19.08 0.42
N MET A 432 -16.12 18.92 1.25
CA MET A 432 -16.21 18.86 2.70
C MET A 432 -16.88 20.12 3.28
N THR A 433 -16.56 21.29 2.74
CA THR A 433 -17.19 22.56 3.14
C THR A 433 -18.66 22.61 2.75
N LYS A 434 -19.03 22.14 1.55
CA LYS A 434 -20.42 22.09 1.08
C LYS A 434 -21.28 21.16 1.94
N ILE A 435 -20.82 19.94 2.21
CA ILE A 435 -21.57 18.99 3.02
C ILE A 435 -21.72 19.47 4.47
N ALA A 436 -20.70 20.14 5.04
CA ALA A 436 -20.80 20.79 6.34
C ALA A 436 -21.91 21.86 6.37
N GLY A 437 -22.10 22.58 5.25
CA GLY A 437 -23.24 23.48 5.03
C GLY A 437 -24.60 22.76 5.11
N LEU A 438 -24.75 21.63 4.40
CA LEU A 438 -26.00 20.86 4.43
C LEU A 438 -26.29 20.25 5.81
N VAL A 439 -25.26 19.81 6.53
CA VAL A 439 -25.39 19.35 7.92
C VAL A 439 -25.86 20.49 8.82
N ALA A 440 -25.30 21.69 8.65
CA ALA A 440 -25.74 22.88 9.38
C ALA A 440 -27.19 23.25 9.04
N ASP A 441 -27.62 23.14 7.78
CA ASP A 441 -29.02 23.34 7.39
C ASP A 441 -29.95 22.33 8.06
N LEU A 442 -29.55 21.06 8.12
CA LEU A 442 -30.36 19.99 8.70
C LEU A 442 -30.54 20.16 10.21
N ILE A 443 -29.48 20.57 10.93
CA ILE A 443 -29.46 20.70 12.40
C ILE A 443 -30.01 22.07 12.85
N ALA A 444 -29.46 23.16 12.31
CA ALA A 444 -29.79 24.51 12.76
C ALA A 444 -30.96 25.14 12.00
N GLY A 445 -31.34 24.59 10.85
CA GLY A 445 -32.29 25.17 9.90
C GLY A 445 -31.59 25.91 8.77
N GLU A 446 -32.24 25.98 7.61
CA GLU A 446 -31.68 26.52 6.36
C GLU A 446 -31.11 27.94 6.54
N GLY A 447 -29.84 28.12 6.18
CA GLY A 447 -29.12 29.41 6.22
C GLY A 447 -28.88 30.02 7.62
N LYS A 448 -29.36 29.40 8.70
CA LYS A 448 -29.25 29.95 10.07
C LYS A 448 -27.85 29.76 10.67
N ALA A 449 -27.35 30.75 11.42
CA ALA A 449 -26.10 30.61 12.15
C ALA A 449 -26.10 29.36 13.05
N TRP A 450 -24.95 28.69 13.15
CA TRP A 450 -24.80 27.47 13.93
C TRP A 450 -23.52 27.49 14.77
N SER A 451 -23.70 27.60 16.08
CA SER A 451 -22.66 27.45 17.09
C SER A 451 -23.06 26.33 18.05
N PRO A 452 -22.71 25.06 17.77
CA PRO A 452 -23.00 23.95 18.67
C PRO A 452 -22.18 24.04 19.95
N THR A 453 -22.75 23.57 21.06
CA THR A 453 -22.05 23.33 22.32
C THR A 453 -21.93 21.83 22.53
N PHE A 454 -20.71 21.32 22.69
CA PHE A 454 -20.46 19.88 22.81
C PHE A 454 -19.30 19.57 23.76
N LYS A 455 -19.28 18.32 24.24
CA LYS A 455 -18.19 17.78 25.06
C LYS A 455 -16.98 17.45 24.18
N TYR A 456 -15.81 17.95 24.56
CA TYR A 456 -14.56 17.76 23.81
C TYR A 456 -13.38 17.61 24.77
N ASP A 457 -12.60 16.55 24.58
CA ASP A 457 -11.31 16.36 25.22
C ASP A 457 -10.17 16.87 24.32
N ALA A 458 -9.61 18.04 24.67
CA ALA A 458 -8.53 18.65 23.91
C ALA A 458 -7.18 17.94 24.05
N ASN A 459 -7.00 17.15 25.11
CA ASN A 459 -5.73 16.49 25.44
C ASN A 459 -5.77 14.97 25.17
N GLY A 460 -6.92 14.45 24.72
CA GLY A 460 -7.11 13.04 24.40
C GLY A 460 -6.81 12.15 25.61
N ILE A 461 -6.10 11.04 25.40
CA ILE A 461 -5.76 10.08 26.47
C ILE A 461 -4.97 10.70 27.63
N ASN A 462 -4.21 11.77 27.37
CA ASN A 462 -3.43 12.49 28.37
C ASN A 462 -4.27 13.52 29.15
N GLY A 463 -5.51 13.74 28.74
CA GLY A 463 -6.50 14.56 29.42
C GLY A 463 -7.33 13.77 30.43
N SER A 464 -7.65 14.41 31.55
CA SER A 464 -8.70 13.93 32.48
C SER A 464 -9.94 14.83 32.47
N LYS A 465 -9.93 15.89 31.65
CA LYS A 465 -10.92 16.97 31.70
C LYS A 465 -11.61 17.14 30.34
N ILE A 466 -12.85 16.69 30.28
CA ILE A 466 -13.78 17.02 29.20
C ILE A 466 -14.28 18.45 29.42
N GLU A 467 -14.24 19.26 28.38
CA GLU A 467 -14.75 20.63 28.42
C GLU A 467 -15.96 20.79 27.51
N ASN A 468 -16.89 21.65 27.91
CA ASN A 468 -17.94 22.11 27.02
C ASN A 468 -17.37 23.20 26.13
N VAL A 469 -17.25 22.91 24.84
CA VAL A 469 -16.75 23.85 23.84
C VAL A 469 -17.94 24.39 23.04
N THR A 470 -17.98 25.70 22.85
CA THR A 470 -18.91 26.37 21.93
C THR A 470 -18.10 27.10 20.87
N LEU A 471 -18.37 26.81 19.60
CA LEU A 471 -17.62 27.38 18.49
C LEU A 471 -18.53 27.64 17.28
N PRO A 472 -18.33 28.72 16.51
CA PRO A 472 -19.16 29.04 15.36
C PRO A 472 -18.77 28.18 14.15
N VAL A 473 -19.59 27.18 13.84
CA VAL A 473 -19.42 26.37 12.61
C VAL A 473 -19.91 27.15 11.39
N ARG A 474 -21.08 27.80 11.52
CA ARG A 474 -21.65 28.67 10.50
C ARG A 474 -21.91 30.05 11.07
N ASP A 475 -21.37 31.08 10.42
CA ASP A 475 -21.61 32.47 10.81
C ASP A 475 -23.00 32.98 10.38
N ALA A 476 -23.34 34.21 10.75
CA ALA A 476 -24.63 34.83 10.40
C ALA A 476 -24.79 35.14 8.91
N ASN A 477 -23.70 35.12 8.13
CA ASN A 477 -23.69 35.31 6.68
C ASN A 477 -23.77 33.99 5.91
N GLY A 478 -23.82 32.85 6.63
CA GLY A 478 -23.88 31.51 6.03
C GLY A 478 -22.52 30.90 5.72
N ASN A 479 -21.40 31.54 6.08
CA ASN A 479 -20.05 31.00 5.81
C ASN A 479 -19.73 29.86 6.78
N ILE A 480 -19.21 28.76 6.23
CA ILE A 480 -18.75 27.59 7.00
C ILE A 480 -17.28 27.74 7.36
N THR A 481 -16.95 27.55 8.63
CA THR A 481 -15.58 27.36 9.10
C THR A 481 -15.29 25.86 9.21
N LEU A 482 -14.59 25.29 8.22
CA LEU A 482 -14.36 23.84 8.15
C LEU A 482 -13.59 23.31 9.37
N GLU A 483 -12.59 24.04 9.85
CA GLU A 483 -11.84 23.66 11.07
C GLU A 483 -12.77 23.48 12.28
N ASN A 484 -13.73 24.39 12.44
CA ASN A 484 -14.73 24.34 13.50
C ASN A 484 -15.69 23.16 13.33
N PHE A 485 -16.10 22.87 12.09
CA PHE A 485 -16.90 21.67 11.80
C PHE A 485 -16.14 20.37 12.11
N ASN A 486 -14.87 20.29 11.70
CA ASN A 486 -14.00 19.14 11.98
C ASN A 486 -13.83 18.92 13.49
N LYS A 487 -13.73 20.00 14.26
CA LYS A 487 -13.69 19.91 15.73
C LYS A 487 -15.01 19.41 16.32
N TRP A 488 -16.16 19.81 15.78
CA TRP A 488 -17.47 19.27 16.17
C TRP A 488 -17.62 17.78 15.82
N LEU A 489 -17.05 17.33 14.71
CA LEU A 489 -16.99 15.91 14.34
C LEU A 489 -16.09 15.07 15.26
N ASN A 490 -15.16 15.71 15.98
CA ASN A 490 -14.27 15.05 16.93
C ASN A 490 -14.78 15.13 18.40
N GLN A 491 -16.06 15.43 18.60
CA GLN A 491 -16.68 15.38 19.94
C GLN A 491 -16.81 13.95 20.49
N GLU A 492 -16.90 13.82 21.82
CA GLU A 492 -16.83 12.54 22.54
C GLU A 492 -17.76 11.45 21.98
N GLN A 493 -19.04 11.76 21.74
CA GLN A 493 -20.05 10.78 21.35
C GLN A 493 -19.84 10.13 19.96
N PHE A 494 -18.93 10.68 19.13
CA PHE A 494 -18.57 10.07 17.85
C PHE A 494 -17.54 8.94 17.98
N PHE A 495 -16.99 8.67 19.16
CA PHE A 495 -16.07 7.55 19.38
C PHE A 495 -16.73 6.47 20.23
N PHE A 496 -16.59 5.21 19.83
CA PHE A 496 -17.11 4.08 20.60
C PHE A 496 -16.41 4.02 21.96
N GLY A 497 -17.18 3.96 23.06
CA GLY A 497 -16.67 3.98 24.43
C GLY A 497 -16.57 5.36 25.06
N ARG A 498 -16.71 6.44 24.27
CA ARG A 498 -16.73 7.85 24.73
C ARG A 498 -18.13 8.46 24.74
N GLU A 499 -19.15 7.63 24.62
CA GLU A 499 -20.52 8.03 24.94
C GLU A 499 -20.62 8.45 26.42
N ASP A 500 -21.64 9.25 26.72
CA ASP A 500 -21.98 9.59 28.10
C ASP A 500 -22.19 8.30 28.92
N GLU A 501 -21.72 8.30 30.17
CA GLU A 501 -21.81 7.12 31.06
C GLU A 501 -23.24 6.60 31.18
N SER A 502 -24.23 7.49 31.10
CA SER A 502 -25.66 7.14 31.12
C SER A 502 -26.13 6.27 29.95
N TYR A 503 -25.38 6.19 28.84
CA TYR A 503 -25.67 5.30 27.72
C TYR A 503 -25.52 3.82 28.12
N TYR A 504 -24.51 3.50 28.92
CA TYR A 504 -24.16 2.12 29.29
C TYR A 504 -25.00 1.62 30.48
N THR A 505 -26.32 1.62 30.31
CA THR A 505 -27.25 1.03 31.28
C THR A 505 -27.04 -0.48 31.43
N LYS A 506 -27.54 -1.07 32.52
CA LYS A 506 -27.48 -2.53 32.71
C LYS A 506 -28.08 -3.29 31.53
N GLN A 507 -29.21 -2.82 30.99
CA GLN A 507 -29.87 -3.45 29.85
C GLN A 507 -28.99 -3.44 28.59
N VAL A 508 -28.32 -2.31 28.29
CA VAL A 508 -27.40 -2.19 27.16
C VAL A 508 -26.20 -3.14 27.34
N LYS A 509 -25.60 -3.14 28.53
CA LYS A 509 -24.47 -4.01 28.88
C LYS A 509 -24.81 -5.50 28.76
N ASP A 510 -25.97 -5.91 29.28
CA ASP A 510 -26.44 -7.30 29.23
C ASP A 510 -26.74 -7.71 27.78
N LYS A 511 -27.36 -6.84 26.99
CA LYS A 511 -27.62 -7.07 25.55
C LYS A 511 -26.32 -7.20 24.76
N LEU A 512 -25.36 -6.28 24.92
CA LEU A 512 -24.06 -6.36 24.24
C LEU A 512 -23.32 -7.66 24.54
N LYS A 513 -23.30 -8.10 25.81
CA LYS A 513 -22.68 -9.38 26.19
C LYS A 513 -23.38 -10.59 25.60
N SER A 514 -24.71 -10.54 25.52
CA SER A 514 -25.53 -11.62 24.94
C SER A 514 -25.34 -11.72 23.43
N ASP A 515 -25.49 -10.60 22.73
CA ASP A 515 -25.50 -10.55 21.26
C ASP A 515 -24.08 -10.74 20.67
N LEU A 516 -23.02 -10.44 21.44
CA LEU A 516 -21.63 -10.49 21.02
C LEU A 516 -20.78 -11.44 21.88
N ALA A 517 -21.35 -12.59 22.28
CA ALA A 517 -20.68 -13.55 23.17
C ALA A 517 -19.30 -14.01 22.64
N ASP A 518 -19.15 -14.19 21.32
CA ASP A 518 -17.88 -14.56 20.69
C ASP A 518 -16.85 -13.41 20.75
N ASP A 519 -17.28 -12.16 20.60
CA ASP A 519 -16.40 -10.99 20.71
C ASP A 519 -16.01 -10.70 22.16
N VAL A 520 -16.88 -10.98 23.13
CA VAL A 520 -16.53 -10.97 24.57
C VAL A 520 -15.38 -11.93 24.82
N LYS A 521 -15.50 -13.18 24.34
CA LYS A 521 -14.43 -14.18 24.47
C LYS A 521 -13.14 -13.71 23.79
N GLN A 522 -13.24 -13.15 22.58
CA GLN A 522 -12.08 -12.58 21.87
C GLN A 522 -11.39 -11.48 22.71
N LEU A 523 -12.15 -10.54 23.26
CA LEU A 523 -11.63 -9.47 24.12
C LEU A 523 -10.95 -10.02 25.38
N GLU A 524 -11.53 -11.05 26.00
CA GLU A 524 -10.92 -11.71 27.16
C GLU A 524 -9.57 -12.37 26.80
N ASP A 525 -9.53 -13.14 25.71
CA ASP A 525 -8.33 -13.81 25.21
C ASP A 525 -7.22 -12.80 24.83
N LEU A 526 -7.60 -11.59 24.40
CA LEU A 526 -6.69 -10.49 24.05
C LEU A 526 -6.32 -9.57 25.24
N GLY A 527 -6.75 -9.90 26.46
CA GLY A 527 -6.35 -9.22 27.69
C GLY A 527 -7.25 -8.06 28.14
N TYR A 528 -8.32 -7.73 27.41
CA TYR A 528 -9.27 -6.67 27.78
C TYR A 528 -10.13 -7.04 28.99
N GLY A 529 -10.20 -8.32 29.37
CA GLY A 529 -10.91 -8.75 30.59
C GLY A 529 -10.39 -8.08 31.88
N THR A 530 -9.15 -7.59 31.87
CA THR A 530 -8.57 -6.80 32.98
C THR A 530 -9.25 -5.44 33.18
N LEU A 531 -9.93 -4.91 32.17
CA LEU A 531 -10.68 -3.65 32.26
C LEU A 531 -11.89 -3.76 33.19
N ILE A 532 -12.48 -4.95 33.30
CA ILE A 532 -13.69 -5.21 34.09
C ILE A 532 -13.43 -6.00 35.37
N LYS A 533 -12.31 -6.75 35.43
CA LYS A 533 -11.91 -7.52 36.63
C LYS A 533 -11.16 -6.60 37.59
N ASN A 534 -11.81 -6.23 38.71
CA ASN A 534 -11.28 -5.46 39.85
C ASN A 534 -11.03 -3.95 39.63
N ASN A 535 -11.00 -3.45 38.39
CA ASN A 535 -10.61 -2.07 38.08
C ASN A 535 -11.67 -1.28 37.28
N ALA A 536 -12.91 -1.77 37.19
CA ALA A 536 -13.95 -1.25 36.30
C ALA A 536 -14.22 0.25 36.43
N SER A 537 -14.20 0.80 37.66
CA SER A 537 -14.44 2.21 37.94
C SER A 537 -13.21 3.11 37.81
N GLU A 538 -12.01 2.56 37.60
CA GLU A 538 -10.80 3.35 37.38
C GLU A 538 -10.92 4.16 36.08
N LYS A 539 -10.23 5.30 36.03
CA LYS A 539 -10.21 6.17 34.85
C LYS A 539 -9.21 5.69 33.80
N TYR A 540 -9.59 5.88 32.54
CA TYR A 540 -8.77 5.72 31.35
C TYR A 540 -8.98 6.95 30.46
N GLY A 541 -8.07 7.92 30.57
CA GLY A 541 -8.32 9.29 30.13
C GLY A 541 -9.53 9.89 30.86
N SER A 542 -10.52 10.38 30.11
CA SER A 542 -11.78 10.92 30.63
C SER A 542 -12.89 9.88 30.92
N ILE A 543 -12.78 8.66 30.39
CA ILE A 543 -13.78 7.57 30.57
C ILE A 543 -13.38 6.59 31.68
N THR A 544 -14.27 5.67 32.07
CA THR A 544 -13.92 4.53 32.93
C THR A 544 -13.40 3.34 32.13
N ARG A 545 -12.67 2.44 32.78
CA ARG A 545 -12.24 1.17 32.18
C ARG A 545 -13.44 0.28 31.80
N GLU A 546 -14.53 0.37 32.55
CA GLU A 546 -15.79 -0.29 32.17
C GLU A 546 -16.37 0.28 30.86
N GLN A 547 -16.42 1.61 30.72
CA GLN A 547 -16.87 2.26 29.48
C GLN A 547 -16.01 1.84 28.29
N PHE A 548 -14.69 1.71 28.48
CA PHE A 548 -13.81 1.17 27.43
C PHE A 548 -14.28 -0.24 27.03
N PHE A 549 -14.40 -1.18 27.96
CA PHE A 549 -14.75 -2.56 27.61
C PHE A 549 -16.08 -2.67 26.83
N TYR A 550 -17.13 -1.96 27.26
CA TYR A 550 -18.40 -1.98 26.54
C TYR A 550 -18.37 -1.13 25.25
N GLY A 551 -17.54 -0.09 25.20
CA GLY A 551 -17.25 0.64 23.97
C GLY A 551 -16.61 -0.22 22.90
N ALA A 552 -15.69 -1.11 23.29
CA ALA A 552 -15.11 -2.10 22.37
C ALA A 552 -16.19 -3.02 21.78
N LEU A 553 -17.14 -3.48 22.59
CA LEU A 553 -18.29 -4.27 22.11
C LEU A 553 -19.21 -3.46 21.19
N GLU A 554 -19.49 -2.20 21.51
CA GLU A 554 -20.29 -1.33 20.64
C GLU A 554 -19.58 -1.09 19.29
N ALA A 555 -18.24 -1.02 19.28
CA ALA A 555 -17.46 -0.95 18.05
C ALA A 555 -17.62 -2.24 17.23
N PHE A 556 -17.47 -3.42 17.84
CA PHE A 556 -17.74 -4.70 17.16
C PHE A 556 -19.15 -4.77 16.57
N LYS A 557 -20.17 -4.34 17.32
CA LYS A 557 -21.55 -4.22 16.84
C LYS A 557 -21.64 -3.34 15.59
N GLY A 558 -21.02 -2.16 15.60
CA GLY A 558 -21.00 -1.25 14.45
C GLY A 558 -20.34 -1.86 13.21
N TYR A 559 -19.18 -2.50 13.37
CA TYR A 559 -18.48 -3.14 12.25
C TYR A 559 -19.21 -4.38 11.71
N ARG A 560 -19.84 -5.19 12.58
CA ARG A 560 -20.68 -6.32 12.14
C ARG A 560 -21.91 -5.84 11.40
N GLN A 561 -22.55 -4.77 11.89
CA GLN A 561 -23.68 -4.12 11.23
C GLN A 561 -23.29 -3.58 9.84
N PHE A 562 -22.12 -2.97 9.70
CA PHE A 562 -21.60 -2.57 8.39
C PHE A 562 -21.49 -3.78 7.43
N ILE A 563 -20.90 -4.89 7.88
CA ILE A 563 -20.75 -6.09 7.03
C ILE A 563 -22.13 -6.62 6.62
N GLU A 564 -23.05 -6.75 7.58
CA GLU A 564 -24.40 -7.27 7.33
C GLU A 564 -25.16 -6.44 6.29
N GLU A 565 -25.14 -5.12 6.42
CA GLU A 565 -25.94 -4.21 5.59
C GLU A 565 -25.33 -3.95 4.20
N THR A 566 -24.04 -4.22 3.99
CA THR A 566 -23.33 -3.87 2.73
C THR A 566 -22.86 -5.07 1.91
N LYS A 567 -22.69 -6.25 2.51
CA LYS A 567 -22.03 -7.40 1.87
C LYS A 567 -22.68 -7.83 0.56
N GLU A 568 -23.99 -8.03 0.53
CA GLU A 568 -24.70 -8.53 -0.67
C GLU A 568 -24.63 -7.52 -1.82
N HIS A 569 -24.83 -6.23 -1.51
CA HIS A 569 -24.72 -5.16 -2.50
C HIS A 569 -23.27 -5.03 -3.02
N GLY A 570 -22.27 -5.09 -2.14
CA GLY A 570 -20.86 -5.06 -2.53
C GLY A 570 -20.45 -6.24 -3.42
N LEU A 571 -20.86 -7.46 -3.07
CA LEU A 571 -20.58 -8.67 -3.87
C LEU A 571 -21.24 -8.64 -5.25
N SER A 572 -22.36 -7.92 -5.38
CA SER A 572 -23.09 -7.84 -6.65
C SER A 572 -22.25 -7.25 -7.80
N PHE A 573 -21.18 -6.52 -7.50
CA PHE A 573 -20.27 -5.93 -8.50
C PHE A 573 -19.18 -6.89 -9.01
N PHE A 574 -19.02 -8.09 -8.43
CA PHE A 574 -17.92 -9.00 -8.77
C PHE A 574 -18.41 -10.27 -9.47
N GLY A 575 -17.61 -10.81 -10.40
CA GLY A 575 -17.95 -12.02 -11.16
C GLY A 575 -17.76 -13.31 -10.37
N LYS A 576 -16.89 -13.29 -9.35
CA LYS A 576 -16.55 -14.43 -8.51
C LYS A 576 -16.70 -14.06 -7.04
N ASN A 577 -17.13 -15.02 -6.23
CA ASN A 577 -17.27 -14.85 -4.79
C ASN A 577 -16.02 -15.34 -4.08
N VAL A 578 -15.50 -14.53 -3.15
CA VAL A 578 -14.43 -14.91 -2.24
C VAL A 578 -14.97 -15.51 -0.94
N VAL A 579 -14.09 -16.11 -0.13
CA VAL A 579 -14.45 -16.55 1.23
C VAL A 579 -14.95 -15.35 2.06
N GLY A 580 -15.78 -15.57 3.09
CA GLY A 580 -16.21 -14.49 3.98
C GLY A 580 -15.10 -13.97 4.91
N TYR A 581 -15.35 -12.83 5.57
CA TYR A 581 -14.43 -12.19 6.52
C TYR A 581 -15.14 -11.74 7.80
N ASN A 582 -14.37 -11.51 8.86
CA ASN A 582 -14.85 -11.04 10.14
C ASN A 582 -14.01 -9.86 10.67
N PRO A 583 -14.60 -9.00 11.53
CA PRO A 583 -13.86 -7.96 12.23
C PRO A 583 -13.06 -8.56 13.39
N PHE A 584 -11.85 -8.06 13.63
CA PHE A 584 -10.96 -8.45 14.74
C PHE A 584 -10.32 -7.21 15.39
N THR A 585 -9.78 -7.37 16.58
CA THR A 585 -9.02 -6.31 17.27
C THR A 585 -7.61 -6.73 17.69
N TYR A 586 -6.79 -5.76 18.09
CA TYR A 586 -5.42 -5.95 18.55
C TYR A 586 -5.37 -6.37 20.02
N GLU A 587 -4.30 -7.08 20.40
CA GLU A 587 -3.98 -7.36 21.82
C GLU A 587 -3.97 -6.07 22.64
N TYR A 588 -4.50 -6.14 23.88
CA TYR A 588 -4.59 -4.97 24.75
C TYR A 588 -3.24 -4.27 24.92
N SER A 589 -2.15 -5.01 25.09
CA SER A 589 -0.79 -4.46 25.23
C SER A 589 -0.30 -3.69 24.01
N ARG A 590 -0.80 -3.98 22.80
CA ARG A 590 -0.31 -3.41 21.53
C ARG A 590 -1.17 -2.27 21.00
N ARG A 591 -2.34 -2.02 21.60
CA ARG A 591 -3.35 -1.07 21.08
C ARG A 591 -2.86 0.36 20.88
N THR A 592 -1.88 0.82 21.67
CA THR A 592 -1.33 2.18 21.58
C THR A 592 -0.28 2.32 20.47
N GLU A 593 0.27 1.21 20.01
CA GLU A 593 1.27 1.13 18.94
C GLU A 593 0.63 0.69 17.61
N ALA A 594 -0.57 0.09 17.67
CA ALA A 594 -1.34 -0.30 16.51
C ALA A 594 -2.01 0.92 15.85
N GLY A 595 -2.06 0.92 14.52
CA GLY A 595 -2.84 1.90 13.76
C GLY A 595 -4.35 1.73 13.96
N VAL A 596 -5.12 2.61 13.33
CA VAL A 596 -6.59 2.58 13.40
C VAL A 596 -7.21 1.28 12.86
N GLY A 597 -6.52 0.63 11.93
CA GLY A 597 -6.90 -0.67 11.38
C GLY A 597 -5.94 -1.19 10.32
N ALA A 598 -6.14 -2.44 9.89
CA ALA A 598 -5.36 -3.10 8.84
C ALA A 598 -6.04 -4.40 8.36
N TYR A 599 -5.80 -4.82 7.13
CA TYR A 599 -6.25 -6.14 6.66
C TYR A 599 -5.25 -7.27 6.96
N SER A 600 -5.76 -8.44 7.36
CA SER A 600 -4.98 -9.68 7.48
C SER A 600 -5.45 -10.75 6.49
N GLY A 601 -4.71 -10.89 5.39
CA GLY A 601 -4.96 -11.93 4.40
C GLY A 601 -4.75 -13.36 4.91
N ALA A 602 -4.00 -13.56 6.00
CA ALA A 602 -3.83 -14.88 6.61
C ALA A 602 -5.06 -15.32 7.42
N ARG A 603 -5.81 -14.36 7.99
CA ARG A 603 -6.97 -14.62 8.85
C ARG A 603 -8.32 -14.42 8.14
N ALA A 604 -8.33 -14.01 6.87
CA ALA A 604 -9.53 -13.52 6.20
C ALA A 604 -10.27 -12.47 7.07
N SER A 605 -9.56 -11.49 7.62
CA SER A 605 -10.15 -10.58 8.62
C SER A 605 -9.54 -9.21 8.52
N PHE A 606 -10.34 -8.16 8.76
CA PHE A 606 -9.79 -6.84 9.02
C PHE A 606 -9.70 -6.57 10.51
N PHE A 607 -8.64 -5.90 10.89
CA PHE A 607 -8.36 -5.43 12.24
C PHE A 607 -8.80 -3.98 12.35
N PHE A 608 -9.38 -3.63 13.49
CA PHE A 608 -9.66 -2.25 13.87
C PHE A 608 -9.29 -2.03 15.33
N ASN A 609 -8.86 -0.82 15.66
CA ASN A 609 -8.54 -0.48 17.03
C ASN A 609 -9.82 -0.23 17.83
N VAL A 610 -10.01 -0.98 18.92
CA VAL A 610 -11.18 -0.84 19.82
C VAL A 610 -10.94 0.18 20.94
N ASP A 611 -9.73 0.73 21.04
CA ASP A 611 -9.42 1.74 22.04
C ASP A 611 -10.11 3.08 21.70
N PRO A 612 -10.94 3.65 22.59
CA PRO A 612 -11.70 4.86 22.31
C PRO A 612 -10.86 6.11 21.96
N TYR A 613 -9.55 6.10 22.26
CA TYR A 613 -8.63 7.20 21.92
C TYR A 613 -7.80 6.96 20.65
N TYR A 614 -7.80 5.73 20.14
CA TYR A 614 -7.03 5.34 18.94
C TYR A 614 -7.91 4.72 17.83
N SER A 615 -9.23 4.68 18.04
CA SER A 615 -10.22 4.18 17.10
C SER A 615 -10.68 5.27 16.12
N LEU A 616 -11.27 4.83 15.00
CA LEU A 616 -11.92 5.74 14.06
C LEU A 616 -13.27 6.24 14.59
N PRO A 617 -13.63 7.49 14.27
CA PRO A 617 -14.94 8.00 14.62
C PRO A 617 -16.05 7.32 13.83
N LYS A 618 -17.23 7.21 14.43
CA LYS A 618 -18.45 6.57 13.91
C LYS A 618 -18.86 7.07 12.53
N TRP A 619 -18.58 8.33 12.19
CA TRP A 619 -18.88 8.92 10.88
C TRP A 619 -17.90 8.49 9.77
N SER A 620 -16.80 7.81 10.08
CA SER A 620 -15.84 7.30 9.08
C SER A 620 -15.94 5.78 8.84
N VAL A 621 -16.75 5.07 9.64
CA VAL A 621 -16.84 3.59 9.62
C VAL A 621 -17.12 3.04 8.22
N THR A 622 -18.04 3.63 7.46
CA THR A 622 -18.40 3.11 6.14
C THR A 622 -17.21 3.12 5.17
N SER A 623 -16.44 4.21 5.10
CA SER A 623 -15.29 4.30 4.17
C SER A 623 -14.16 3.38 4.58
N PHE A 624 -13.78 3.41 5.86
CA PHE A 624 -12.70 2.56 6.37
C PHE A 624 -13.05 1.07 6.26
N ALA A 625 -14.26 0.65 6.64
CA ALA A 625 -14.64 -0.75 6.54
C ALA A 625 -14.83 -1.19 5.08
N ASN A 626 -15.13 -0.27 4.15
CA ASN A 626 -15.07 -0.54 2.72
C ASN A 626 -13.64 -0.87 2.25
N HIS A 627 -12.69 -0.03 2.65
CA HIS A 627 -11.28 -0.11 2.32
C HIS A 627 -10.70 -1.48 2.72
N GLU A 628 -11.05 -1.96 3.90
CA GLU A 628 -10.55 -3.23 4.43
C GLU A 628 -11.44 -4.44 4.04
N GLY A 629 -12.69 -4.19 3.64
CA GLY A 629 -13.76 -5.18 3.52
C GLY A 629 -13.99 -5.70 2.10
N ILE A 630 -15.25 -6.07 1.82
CA ILE A 630 -15.62 -6.90 0.67
C ILE A 630 -15.40 -6.25 -0.70
N MET A 631 -15.30 -4.93 -0.80
CA MET A 631 -14.92 -4.30 -2.05
C MET A 631 -13.41 -4.01 -2.09
N GLY A 632 -12.81 -3.62 -0.96
CA GLY A 632 -11.39 -3.32 -0.84
C GLY A 632 -10.46 -4.53 -0.66
N HIS A 633 -9.57 -4.46 0.32
CA HIS A 633 -8.44 -5.39 0.49
C HIS A 633 -8.84 -6.86 0.59
N HIS A 634 -9.92 -7.17 1.32
CA HIS A 634 -10.34 -8.55 1.49
C HIS A 634 -10.59 -9.25 0.15
N ASN A 635 -11.39 -8.62 -0.70
CA ASN A 635 -11.70 -9.20 -2.00
C ASN A 635 -10.48 -9.17 -2.89
N GLN A 636 -9.72 -8.07 -2.94
CA GLN A 636 -8.49 -7.99 -3.75
C GLN A 636 -7.51 -9.13 -3.47
N ILE A 637 -7.24 -9.41 -2.20
CA ILE A 637 -6.30 -10.46 -1.79
C ILE A 637 -6.86 -11.85 -2.06
N TYR A 638 -8.13 -12.10 -1.72
CA TYR A 638 -8.72 -13.43 -1.92
C TYR A 638 -9.02 -13.75 -3.38
N TYR A 639 -9.28 -12.74 -4.21
CA TYR A 639 -9.39 -12.92 -5.65
C TYR A 639 -8.09 -13.46 -6.24
N ALA A 640 -6.95 -12.85 -5.86
CA ALA A 640 -5.64 -13.34 -6.27
C ALA A 640 -5.36 -14.74 -5.71
N LYS A 641 -5.71 -15.03 -4.45
CA LYS A 641 -5.49 -16.37 -3.85
C LYS A 641 -6.34 -17.47 -4.48
N GLN A 642 -7.57 -17.18 -4.90
CA GLN A 642 -8.53 -18.21 -5.35
C GLN A 642 -8.66 -18.28 -6.88
N PHE A 643 -8.41 -17.18 -7.58
CA PHE A 643 -8.79 -17.01 -8.99
C PHE A 643 -7.68 -16.38 -9.84
N LEU A 644 -6.41 -16.49 -9.42
CA LEU A 644 -5.28 -16.02 -10.21
C LEU A 644 -5.32 -16.58 -11.63
N ALA A 645 -5.20 -15.68 -12.60
CA ALA A 645 -5.22 -16.03 -14.02
C ALA A 645 -4.08 -16.99 -14.38
N ASN A 646 -4.39 -17.95 -15.24
CA ASN A 646 -3.44 -18.89 -15.81
C ASN A 646 -3.58 -18.94 -17.33
N GLN A 647 -2.51 -19.30 -18.04
CA GLN A 647 -2.51 -19.49 -19.48
C GLN A 647 -2.37 -20.98 -19.81
N ASN A 648 -3.48 -21.63 -20.16
CA ASN A 648 -3.54 -23.06 -20.51
C ASN A 648 -2.85 -23.93 -19.44
N GLY A 649 -3.22 -23.72 -18.16
CA GLY A 649 -2.67 -24.44 -17.01
C GLY A 649 -1.31 -23.94 -16.50
N ARG A 650 -0.70 -22.95 -17.16
CA ARG A 650 0.56 -22.33 -16.73
C ARG A 650 0.28 -21.13 -15.84
N SER A 651 1.08 -20.95 -14.79
CA SER A 651 0.97 -19.80 -13.90
C SER A 651 2.35 -19.23 -13.59
N LEU A 652 2.44 -17.90 -13.56
CA LEU A 652 3.59 -17.18 -13.03
C LEU A 652 3.58 -17.15 -11.48
N GLY A 653 2.43 -17.43 -10.87
CA GLY A 653 2.20 -17.23 -9.44
C GLY A 653 1.89 -15.78 -9.08
N ASP A 654 1.47 -15.57 -7.84
CA ASP A 654 1.20 -14.24 -7.28
C ASP A 654 2.50 -13.63 -6.75
N ILE A 655 3.30 -13.06 -7.65
CA ILE A 655 4.66 -12.57 -7.35
C ILE A 655 4.77 -11.04 -7.29
N PHE A 656 3.68 -10.32 -7.59
CA PHE A 656 3.67 -8.86 -7.63
C PHE A 656 2.96 -8.29 -6.40
N HIS A 657 3.61 -7.36 -5.71
CA HIS A 657 3.15 -6.83 -4.41
C HIS A 657 3.27 -5.31 -4.32
N TYR A 658 2.86 -4.59 -5.37
CA TYR A 658 2.96 -3.13 -5.38
C TYR A 658 1.95 -2.46 -4.45
N THR A 659 2.45 -1.63 -3.54
CA THR A 659 1.61 -0.80 -2.66
C THR A 659 0.65 0.07 -3.46
N SER A 660 1.10 0.64 -4.60
CA SER A 660 0.25 1.47 -5.44
C SER A 660 -0.97 0.73 -5.97
N TYR A 661 -0.83 -0.54 -6.34
CA TYR A 661 -1.94 -1.37 -6.75
C TYR A 661 -2.86 -1.68 -5.57
N ALA A 662 -2.31 -2.22 -4.46
CA ALA A 662 -3.12 -2.73 -3.36
C ALA A 662 -3.90 -1.61 -2.65
N GLU A 663 -3.21 -0.52 -2.29
CA GLU A 663 -3.82 0.65 -1.65
C GLU A 663 -4.66 1.47 -2.63
N GLY A 664 -4.21 1.54 -3.89
CA GLY A 664 -4.95 2.21 -4.95
C GLY A 664 -6.28 1.53 -5.26
N TRP A 665 -6.33 0.20 -5.23
CA TRP A 665 -7.57 -0.57 -5.32
C TRP A 665 -8.52 -0.23 -4.18
N ALA A 666 -8.04 -0.27 -2.94
CA ALA A 666 -8.89 0.01 -1.78
C ALA A 666 -9.45 1.44 -1.83
N LEU A 667 -8.62 2.44 -2.20
CA LEU A 667 -9.08 3.82 -2.41
C LEU A 667 -10.03 3.98 -3.60
N PHE A 668 -9.80 3.25 -4.69
CA PHE A 668 -10.72 3.22 -5.83
C PHE A 668 -12.07 2.69 -5.39
N MET A 669 -12.09 1.68 -4.51
CA MET A 669 -13.32 1.11 -3.96
C MET A 669 -14.01 2.02 -2.95
N GLU A 670 -13.27 2.85 -2.20
CA GLU A 670 -13.84 3.92 -1.37
C GLU A 670 -14.60 4.95 -2.23
N TRP A 671 -13.98 5.41 -3.33
CA TRP A 671 -14.68 6.24 -4.32
C TRP A 671 -15.88 5.51 -4.92
N PHE A 672 -15.72 4.24 -5.30
CA PHE A 672 -16.79 3.45 -5.87
C PHE A 672 -17.94 3.22 -4.88
N GLY A 673 -17.71 3.32 -3.56
CA GLY A 673 -18.77 3.41 -2.55
C GLY A 673 -19.73 4.57 -2.81
N ILE A 674 -19.23 5.72 -3.29
CA ILE A 674 -20.06 6.86 -3.70
C ILE A 674 -20.87 6.50 -4.94
N GLU A 675 -20.23 5.96 -5.98
CA GLU A 675 -20.88 5.56 -7.24
C GLU A 675 -21.89 4.42 -7.07
N SER A 676 -21.68 3.52 -6.10
CA SER A 676 -22.57 2.39 -5.79
C SER A 676 -23.69 2.76 -4.81
N GLY A 677 -23.72 4.02 -4.35
CA GLY A 677 -24.81 4.58 -3.56
C GLY A 677 -24.73 4.33 -2.05
N TRP A 678 -23.55 4.03 -1.50
CA TRP A 678 -23.37 3.73 -0.07
C TRP A 678 -23.69 4.90 0.84
N TYR A 679 -23.62 6.13 0.33
CA TYR A 679 -23.84 7.34 1.11
C TYR A 679 -25.10 8.11 0.71
N GLY A 680 -25.81 7.68 -0.33
CA GLY A 680 -26.91 8.44 -0.92
C GLY A 680 -27.15 8.06 -2.37
N THR A 681 -28.10 8.72 -3.02
CA THR A 681 -28.30 8.61 -4.47
C THR A 681 -27.14 9.31 -5.20
N PRO A 682 -26.32 8.59 -6.00
CA PRO A 682 -25.14 9.17 -6.64
C PRO A 682 -25.49 10.32 -7.61
N ASP A 683 -24.59 11.29 -7.74
CA ASP A 683 -24.66 12.28 -8.82
C ASP A 683 -23.78 11.87 -10.01
N TYR A 684 -24.31 10.99 -10.86
CA TYR A 684 -23.63 10.55 -12.09
C TYR A 684 -23.47 11.66 -13.15
N ALA A 685 -24.20 12.78 -13.02
CA ALA A 685 -24.18 13.88 -13.99
C ALA A 685 -23.06 14.89 -13.72
N SER A 686 -22.57 14.96 -12.48
CA SER A 686 -21.37 15.74 -12.13
C SER A 686 -20.13 15.29 -12.92
N GLU A 687 -19.17 16.17 -13.12
CA GLU A 687 -17.83 15.79 -13.61
C GLU A 687 -16.83 15.55 -12.48
N ASP A 688 -17.19 15.93 -11.24
CA ASP A 688 -16.42 15.64 -10.04
C ASP A 688 -16.71 14.22 -9.56
N TYR A 689 -15.67 13.38 -9.50
CA TYR A 689 -15.75 11.99 -9.02
C TYR A 689 -16.18 11.87 -7.57
N TYR A 690 -15.88 12.86 -6.76
CA TYR A 690 -16.28 12.91 -5.35
C TYR A 690 -17.46 13.84 -5.14
N SER A 691 -18.28 14.07 -6.17
CA SER A 691 -19.46 14.93 -6.06
C SER A 691 -20.39 14.48 -4.94
N ILE A 692 -21.02 15.46 -4.32
CA ILE A 692 -22.03 15.24 -3.30
C ILE A 692 -23.21 14.42 -3.89
N PRO A 693 -23.70 13.39 -3.19
CA PRO A 693 -24.94 12.72 -3.56
C PRO A 693 -26.10 13.69 -3.78
N LYS A 694 -26.96 13.40 -4.78
CA LYS A 694 -28.15 14.22 -5.10
C LYS A 694 -29.20 14.18 -3.99
N ASP A 695 -29.26 13.06 -3.28
CA ASP A 695 -30.24 12.81 -2.22
C ASP A 695 -29.65 11.88 -1.16
N PHE A 696 -29.75 12.27 0.12
CA PHE A 696 -29.29 11.50 1.28
C PHE A 696 -30.42 10.72 1.97
N THR A 697 -31.64 10.70 1.41
CA THR A 697 -32.81 10.06 2.04
C THR A 697 -32.68 8.55 2.14
N ILE A 698 -32.06 7.91 1.14
CA ILE A 698 -31.79 6.47 1.12
C ILE A 698 -30.34 6.22 0.74
N SER A 699 -29.75 5.15 1.26
CA SER A 699 -28.40 4.69 0.90
C SER A 699 -28.35 3.17 0.78
N LYS A 700 -27.23 2.67 0.25
CA LYS A 700 -26.86 1.24 0.24
C LYS A 700 -25.73 0.91 1.23
N GLY A 701 -25.40 1.85 2.12
CA GLY A 701 -24.38 1.69 3.16
C GLY A 701 -24.98 1.23 4.48
N ILE A 702 -24.46 1.72 5.60
CA ILE A 702 -24.90 1.36 6.96
C ILE A 702 -26.36 1.73 7.28
N THR A 703 -27.07 2.44 6.39
CA THR A 703 -28.50 2.76 6.54
C THR A 703 -29.38 2.04 5.52
N SER A 704 -28.88 0.99 4.85
CA SER A 704 -29.62 0.27 3.81
C SER A 704 -30.92 -0.39 4.31
N PHE A 705 -31.03 -0.63 5.63
CA PHE A 705 -32.29 -1.00 6.29
C PHE A 705 -33.41 0.04 6.17
N PHE A 706 -33.10 1.30 5.86
CA PHE A 706 -34.06 2.39 5.73
C PHE A 706 -34.44 2.62 4.27
N THR A 707 -35.63 2.16 3.89
CA THR A 707 -36.11 2.19 2.49
C THR A 707 -37.21 3.23 2.22
N ALA A 708 -37.69 3.90 3.27
CA ALA A 708 -38.81 4.85 3.19
C ALA A 708 -38.39 6.20 2.59
N ARG A 709 -38.98 6.59 1.45
CA ARG A 709 -38.81 7.93 0.86
C ARG A 709 -39.78 8.96 1.45
N ASN A 710 -40.94 8.51 1.91
CA ASN A 710 -41.97 9.37 2.47
C ASN A 710 -42.26 9.01 3.92
N GLU A 711 -42.81 9.95 4.68
CA GLU A 711 -43.10 9.77 6.11
C GLU A 711 -44.03 8.57 6.36
N GLN A 712 -45.07 8.39 5.54
CA GLN A 712 -46.03 7.31 5.72
C GLN A 712 -45.40 5.91 5.63
N ASP A 713 -44.30 5.77 4.89
CA ASP A 713 -43.61 4.51 4.64
C ASP A 713 -42.63 4.14 5.77
N VAL A 714 -42.38 5.04 6.71
CA VAL A 714 -41.48 4.79 7.85
C VAL A 714 -42.13 3.81 8.83
N THR A 715 -41.46 2.68 9.05
CA THR A 715 -41.88 1.60 9.95
C THR A 715 -41.26 1.74 11.34
N GLN A 716 -41.80 1.02 12.33
CA GLN A 716 -41.23 1.00 13.69
C GLN A 716 -39.83 0.37 13.71
N ASP A 717 -39.61 -0.70 12.95
CA ASP A 717 -38.29 -1.35 12.84
C ASP A 717 -37.21 -0.37 12.33
N MET A 718 -37.53 0.44 11.33
CA MET A 718 -36.63 1.49 10.83
C MET A 718 -36.28 2.52 11.92
N ILE A 719 -37.27 2.92 12.72
CA ILE A 719 -37.09 3.85 13.84
C ILE A 719 -36.19 3.23 14.91
N ASP A 720 -36.42 1.97 15.27
CA ASP A 720 -35.67 1.27 16.30
C ASP A 720 -34.21 1.07 15.87
N LYS A 721 -33.96 0.71 14.60
CA LYS A 721 -32.61 0.57 14.04
C LYS A 721 -31.83 1.88 14.03
N ILE A 722 -32.42 3.02 13.63
CA ILE A 722 -31.69 4.31 13.65
C ILE A 722 -31.46 4.84 15.08
N LYS A 723 -32.33 4.51 16.03
CA LYS A 723 -32.10 4.79 17.46
C LYS A 723 -30.93 3.99 18.03
N ASP A 724 -30.73 2.77 17.55
CA ASP A 724 -29.66 1.87 18.00
C ASP A 724 -28.32 2.09 17.26
N LEU A 725 -28.36 2.51 15.99
CA LEU A 725 -27.19 2.67 15.13
C LEU A 725 -26.13 3.58 15.77
N HIS A 726 -24.93 3.03 15.98
CA HIS A 726 -23.76 3.73 16.55
C HIS A 726 -24.05 4.42 17.90
N GLY A 727 -24.84 3.79 18.77
CA GLY A 727 -25.24 4.32 20.08
C GLY A 727 -26.24 5.47 20.00
N GLY A 728 -26.96 5.57 18.87
CA GLY A 728 -28.01 6.55 18.64
C GLY A 728 -27.51 7.99 18.47
N VAL A 729 -26.22 8.18 18.15
CA VAL A 729 -25.61 9.52 18.06
C VAL A 729 -26.34 10.40 17.05
N TYR A 730 -26.71 9.86 15.88
CA TYR A 730 -27.39 10.62 14.84
C TYR A 730 -28.82 11.01 15.23
N TRP A 731 -29.51 10.13 15.97
CA TRP A 731 -30.85 10.42 16.51
C TRP A 731 -30.82 11.56 17.53
N LYS A 732 -29.80 11.58 18.40
CA LYS A 732 -29.63 12.61 19.44
C LYS A 732 -29.30 13.98 18.85
N LEU A 733 -28.39 14.03 17.88
CA LEU A 733 -27.92 15.30 17.27
C LEU A 733 -29.04 16.07 16.54
N ILE A 734 -30.03 15.37 15.98
CA ILE A 734 -31.17 16.02 15.30
C ILE A 734 -32.11 16.75 16.28
N ASP A 735 -32.06 16.43 17.57
CA ASP A 735 -32.93 16.99 18.61
C ASP A 735 -32.35 18.22 19.31
N GLU A 736 -31.09 18.60 19.03
CA GLU A 736 -30.37 19.64 19.80
C GLU A 736 -31.02 21.03 19.76
N LYS A 737 -31.86 21.33 18.77
CA LYS A 737 -32.47 22.67 18.59
C LYS A 737 -33.95 22.70 18.22
N ASN A 738 -34.52 21.57 17.81
CA ASN A 738 -35.89 21.49 17.32
C ASN A 738 -36.53 20.28 18.00
N GLU A 739 -37.40 20.49 18.99
CA GLU A 739 -38.15 19.41 19.64
C GLU A 739 -39.08 18.74 18.61
N ILE A 740 -38.55 17.76 17.86
CA ILE A 740 -39.29 17.05 16.81
C ILE A 740 -40.15 15.98 17.50
N THR A 741 -41.44 16.23 17.60
CA THR A 741 -42.40 15.34 18.28
C THR A 741 -42.80 14.12 17.44
N ASN A 742 -42.71 14.19 16.11
CA ASN A 742 -43.02 13.07 15.22
C ASN A 742 -41.78 12.20 14.99
N GLU A 743 -41.78 10.98 15.54
CA GLU A 743 -40.66 10.04 15.43
C GLU A 743 -40.34 9.64 13.99
N LYS A 744 -41.33 9.58 13.09
CA LYS A 744 -41.10 9.24 11.68
C LYS A 744 -40.29 10.32 10.97
N VAL A 745 -40.64 11.59 11.20
CA VAL A 745 -39.89 12.75 10.67
C VAL A 745 -38.48 12.79 11.27
N LYS A 746 -38.36 12.51 12.57
CA LYS A 746 -37.05 12.45 13.24
C LYS A 746 -36.17 11.34 12.67
N ALA A 747 -36.72 10.16 12.40
CA ALA A 747 -36.00 9.06 11.77
C ALA A 747 -35.48 9.45 10.38
N GLN A 748 -36.31 10.06 9.53
CA GLN A 748 -35.88 10.53 8.20
C GLN A 748 -34.74 11.57 8.29
N LYS A 749 -34.80 12.50 9.23
CA LYS A 749 -33.73 13.48 9.46
C LYS A 749 -32.46 12.82 10.00
N ALA A 750 -32.57 11.88 10.93
CA ALA A 750 -31.44 11.15 11.48
C ALA A 750 -30.73 10.32 10.40
N ILE A 751 -31.48 9.65 9.52
CA ILE A 751 -30.92 8.91 8.36
C ILE A 751 -30.17 9.85 7.41
N LYS A 752 -30.78 10.99 7.06
CA LYS A 752 -30.10 12.01 6.24
C LYS A 752 -28.80 12.48 6.89
N LEU A 753 -28.81 12.77 8.20
CA LEU A 753 -27.62 13.16 8.93
C LEU A 753 -26.56 12.06 8.88
N THR A 754 -26.94 10.80 9.18
CA THR A 754 -26.03 9.66 9.11
C THR A 754 -25.36 9.59 7.74
N ASN A 755 -26.15 9.61 6.67
CA ASN A 755 -25.66 9.49 5.29
C ASN A 755 -24.74 10.65 4.89
N MET A 756 -25.09 11.89 5.27
CA MET A 756 -24.24 13.08 5.06
C MET A 756 -22.90 12.97 5.79
N LEU A 757 -22.91 12.49 7.04
CA LEU A 757 -21.70 12.34 7.84
C LEU A 757 -20.83 11.17 7.38
N GLN A 758 -21.43 10.05 6.94
CA GLN A 758 -20.67 8.95 6.34
C GLN A 758 -20.01 9.38 5.01
N TYR A 759 -20.69 10.19 4.20
CA TYR A 759 -20.09 10.79 3.00
C TYR A 759 -18.94 11.74 3.36
N PHE A 760 -19.09 12.56 4.40
CA PHE A 760 -17.97 13.36 4.91
C PHE A 760 -16.79 12.47 5.33
N GLY A 761 -17.05 11.33 5.98
CA GLY A 761 -16.05 10.31 6.28
C GLY A 761 -15.29 9.85 5.05
N ALA A 762 -16.00 9.51 3.97
CA ALA A 762 -15.39 9.12 2.70
C ALA A 762 -14.48 10.21 2.11
N LEU A 763 -14.92 11.47 2.16
CA LEU A 763 -14.09 12.59 1.74
C LEU A 763 -12.85 12.73 2.62
N ASN A 764 -12.98 12.60 3.94
CA ASN A 764 -11.87 12.74 4.89
C ASN A 764 -10.82 11.62 4.72
N GLU A 765 -11.25 10.37 4.54
CA GLU A 765 -10.34 9.25 4.30
C GLU A 765 -9.59 9.40 2.98
N ALA A 766 -10.30 9.80 1.91
CA ALA A 766 -9.67 10.13 0.63
C ALA A 766 -8.71 11.33 0.78
N GLN A 767 -9.07 12.32 1.59
CA GLN A 767 -8.31 13.56 1.73
C GLN A 767 -6.92 13.37 2.31
N LEU A 768 -6.75 12.46 3.28
CA LEU A 768 -5.43 12.09 3.78
C LEU A 768 -4.51 11.65 2.62
N ARG A 769 -5.02 10.81 1.70
CA ARG A 769 -4.23 10.26 0.60
C ARG A 769 -4.08 11.23 -0.58
N ASN A 770 -5.03 12.14 -0.78
CA ASN A 770 -4.90 13.26 -1.72
C ASN A 770 -3.72 14.15 -1.33
N MET A 771 -3.64 14.55 -0.06
CA MET A 771 -2.59 15.41 0.45
C MET A 771 -1.21 14.77 0.36
N ARG A 772 -1.10 13.45 0.62
CA ARG A 772 0.16 12.68 0.59
C ARG A 772 1.00 12.91 -0.66
N ARG A 773 0.38 12.94 -1.85
CA ARG A 773 1.08 13.20 -3.12
C ARG A 773 1.76 14.56 -3.13
N ALA A 774 1.06 15.60 -2.66
CA ALA A 774 1.59 16.97 -2.64
C ALA A 774 2.65 17.16 -1.55
N VAL A 775 2.45 16.61 -0.35
CA VAL A 775 3.37 16.83 0.77
C VAL A 775 4.67 16.04 0.65
N ASP A 776 4.63 14.81 0.10
CA ASP A 776 5.84 13.99 -0.13
C ASP A 776 6.73 14.65 -1.20
N THR A 777 6.13 15.02 -2.34
CA THR A 777 6.85 15.73 -3.40
C THR A 777 7.30 17.13 -2.98
N ALA A 778 6.61 17.79 -2.04
CA ALA A 778 7.08 19.05 -1.45
C ALA A 778 8.36 18.90 -0.62
N TYR A 779 8.57 17.74 0.03
CA TYR A 779 9.83 17.43 0.72
C TYR A 779 10.94 16.99 -0.23
N HIS A 780 10.63 16.15 -1.23
CA HIS A 780 11.65 15.37 -1.93
C HIS A 780 11.78 15.72 -3.43
N GLY A 781 10.71 16.25 -4.03
CA GLY A 781 10.61 16.55 -5.45
C GLY A 781 11.43 17.76 -5.87
N THR A 782 12.28 17.58 -6.88
CA THR A 782 12.98 18.69 -7.55
C THR A 782 12.15 19.23 -8.70
N GLY A 783 12.06 20.56 -8.83
CA GLY A 783 11.41 21.21 -9.96
C GLY A 783 9.88 21.28 -9.87
N ILE A 784 9.31 21.18 -8.68
CA ILE A 784 7.87 21.33 -8.47
C ILE A 784 7.44 22.81 -8.52
N ASN A 785 6.29 23.06 -9.14
CA ASN A 785 5.65 24.37 -9.21
C ASN A 785 4.71 24.54 -8.00
N GLY A 786 5.28 24.93 -6.86
CA GLY A 786 4.54 25.08 -5.60
C GLY A 786 3.45 26.16 -5.61
N HIS A 787 2.54 26.09 -4.63
CA HIS A 787 1.49 27.08 -4.37
C HIS A 787 1.82 27.89 -3.10
N ASP A 788 1.08 28.97 -2.83
CA ASP A 788 1.38 29.86 -1.69
C ASP A 788 1.31 29.17 -0.33
N ASP A 789 0.43 28.18 -0.19
CA ASP A 789 0.21 27.41 1.02
C ASP A 789 1.00 26.09 1.08
N LEU A 790 1.71 25.71 0.01
CA LEU A 790 2.63 24.57 -0.03
C LEU A 790 3.68 24.72 -1.14
N LYS A 791 4.94 24.93 -0.76
CA LYS A 791 6.07 25.12 -1.68
C LYS A 791 7.04 23.94 -1.64
N GLY A 792 7.83 23.77 -2.70
CA GLY A 792 8.94 22.81 -2.70
C GLY A 792 10.03 23.19 -1.68
N GLY A 793 10.74 22.19 -1.17
CA GLY A 793 11.68 22.41 -0.06
C GLY A 793 10.99 22.65 1.28
N ALA A 794 9.79 22.10 1.46
CA ALA A 794 8.96 22.30 2.64
C ALA A 794 9.66 21.88 3.94
N SER A 795 9.32 22.57 5.02
CA SER A 795 9.64 22.17 6.40
C SER A 795 8.56 21.26 6.97
N ILE A 796 8.84 20.63 8.11
CA ILE A 796 7.85 19.84 8.84
C ILE A 796 6.63 20.69 9.21
N ASN A 797 6.85 21.93 9.64
CA ASN A 797 5.75 22.84 9.99
C ASN A 797 4.93 23.31 8.78
N ASP A 798 5.52 23.48 7.59
CA ASP A 798 4.74 23.78 6.38
C ASP A 798 3.78 22.62 6.06
N ILE A 799 4.29 21.38 6.10
CA ILE A 799 3.48 20.18 5.85
C ILE A 799 2.35 20.09 6.88
N ARG A 800 2.66 20.27 8.17
CA ARG A 800 1.64 20.25 9.23
C ARG A 800 0.58 21.33 9.03
N LYS A 801 0.98 22.54 8.63
CA LYS A 801 0.05 23.64 8.34
C LYS A 801 -0.88 23.26 7.18
N PHE A 802 -0.33 22.70 6.11
CA PHE A 802 -1.11 22.23 4.96
C PHE A 802 -2.10 21.11 5.37
N LEU A 803 -1.65 20.10 6.11
CA LEU A 803 -2.50 19.01 6.57
C LEU A 803 -3.67 19.50 7.45
N ARG A 804 -3.41 20.41 8.40
CA ARG A 804 -4.44 20.97 9.29
C ARG A 804 -5.48 21.79 8.53
N ALA A 805 -5.04 22.60 7.57
CA ALA A 805 -5.92 23.49 6.83
C ALA A 805 -6.89 22.74 5.89
N ASN A 806 -6.57 21.51 5.51
CA ASN A 806 -7.29 20.79 4.46
C ASN A 806 -7.95 19.46 4.95
N SER A 807 -7.89 19.08 6.23
CA SER A 807 -8.45 17.79 6.70
C SER A 807 -9.02 17.83 8.12
N ALA A 808 -9.72 16.77 8.54
CA ALA A 808 -10.21 16.57 9.90
C ALA A 808 -9.29 15.64 10.74
N LEU A 809 -8.04 15.44 10.31
CA LEU A 809 -7.07 14.57 10.98
C LEU A 809 -6.74 15.04 12.40
N GLY A 810 -6.49 14.08 13.29
CA GLY A 810 -6.04 14.37 14.64
C GLY A 810 -4.63 14.98 14.65
N ILE A 811 -4.31 15.73 15.72
CA ILE A 811 -2.99 16.33 15.90
C ILE A 811 -1.89 15.23 15.90
N GLY A 812 -2.16 14.09 16.55
CA GLY A 812 -1.23 12.95 16.59
C GLY A 812 -0.90 12.41 15.20
N ASP A 813 -1.92 12.22 14.35
CA ASP A 813 -1.76 11.75 12.96
C ASP A 813 -0.90 12.73 12.17
N ILE A 814 -1.20 14.03 12.24
CA ILE A 814 -0.45 15.07 11.53
C ILE A 814 1.03 15.07 11.93
N TYR A 815 1.33 14.87 13.22
CA TYR A 815 2.71 14.84 13.72
C TYR A 815 3.45 13.58 13.27
N SER A 816 2.80 12.43 13.38
CA SER A 816 3.37 11.14 12.95
C SER A 816 3.62 11.13 11.44
N GLU A 817 2.61 11.47 10.65
CA GLU A 817 2.64 11.42 9.20
C GLU A 817 3.61 12.43 8.61
N SER A 818 3.67 13.67 9.12
CA SER A 818 4.65 14.67 8.65
C SER A 818 6.11 14.24 8.84
N ARG A 819 6.42 13.44 9.88
CA ARG A 819 7.75 12.83 10.07
C ARG A 819 7.93 11.59 9.20
N ARG A 820 6.92 10.74 9.08
CA ARG A 820 6.96 9.55 8.23
C ARG A 820 7.28 9.92 6.79
N TYR A 821 6.57 10.89 6.21
CA TYR A 821 6.77 11.27 4.81
C TYR A 821 8.19 11.78 4.55
N LEU A 822 8.79 12.48 5.51
CA LEU A 822 10.18 12.91 5.43
C LEU A 822 11.18 11.74 5.47
N ASN A 823 10.93 10.72 6.28
CA ASN A 823 11.85 9.60 6.50
C ASN A 823 11.66 8.45 5.52
N LEU A 824 10.51 8.38 4.84
CA LEU A 824 10.17 7.32 3.90
C LEU A 824 9.75 7.91 2.55
N PRO A 825 10.71 8.48 1.78
CA PRO A 825 10.42 9.23 0.57
C PRO A 825 9.61 8.39 -0.43
N GLY A 826 8.61 9.00 -1.08
CA GLY A 826 7.83 8.42 -2.16
C GLY A 826 6.71 7.47 -1.72
N GLN A 827 6.85 6.75 -0.60
CA GLN A 827 5.88 5.72 -0.17
C GLN A 827 4.46 6.26 -0.03
N ALA A 828 4.33 7.51 0.45
CA ALA A 828 3.03 8.15 0.65
C ALA A 828 2.31 8.43 -0.68
N THR A 829 3.04 8.53 -1.80
CA THR A 829 2.48 8.81 -3.13
C THR A 829 1.77 7.60 -3.74
N SER A 830 2.12 6.38 -3.31
CA SER A 830 1.64 5.12 -3.91
C SER A 830 0.12 4.99 -3.89
N TYR A 831 -0.50 5.30 -2.76
CA TYR A 831 -1.94 5.12 -2.52
C TYR A 831 -2.78 5.81 -3.60
N ASN A 832 -2.62 7.13 -3.72
CA ASN A 832 -3.46 7.90 -4.63
C ASN A 832 -3.02 7.71 -6.10
N ALA A 833 -1.77 7.32 -6.39
CA ALA A 833 -1.35 6.97 -7.75
C ALA A 833 -2.18 5.82 -8.34
N GLY A 834 -2.41 4.76 -7.56
CA GLY A 834 -3.23 3.63 -8.00
C GLY A 834 -4.69 3.98 -8.21
N LYS A 835 -5.27 4.73 -7.26
CA LYS A 835 -6.64 5.21 -7.37
C LYS A 835 -6.86 6.02 -8.65
N GLU A 836 -6.01 7.02 -8.91
CA GLU A 836 -6.14 7.89 -10.09
C GLU A 836 -5.95 7.09 -11.39
N LYS A 837 -5.03 6.12 -11.44
CA LYS A 837 -4.89 5.26 -12.61
C LYS A 837 -6.13 4.39 -12.83
N MET A 838 -6.67 3.75 -11.79
CA MET A 838 -7.87 2.91 -11.90
C MET A 838 -9.10 3.72 -12.29
N LEU A 839 -9.26 4.95 -11.77
CA LEU A 839 -10.26 5.91 -12.22
C LEU A 839 -10.10 6.26 -13.72
N ALA A 840 -8.88 6.53 -14.17
CA ALA A 840 -8.62 6.81 -15.58
C ALA A 840 -8.95 5.60 -16.48
N LEU A 841 -8.67 4.38 -16.03
CA LEU A 841 -9.03 3.14 -16.73
C LEU A 841 -10.54 2.92 -16.78
N TYR A 842 -11.24 3.12 -15.66
CA TYR A 842 -12.70 3.13 -15.59
C TYR A 842 -13.27 4.08 -16.65
N ASP A 843 -12.76 5.31 -16.71
CA ASP A 843 -13.23 6.31 -17.66
C ASP A 843 -12.93 5.94 -19.11
N LYS A 844 -11.72 5.41 -19.36
CA LYS A 844 -11.28 5.00 -20.71
C LYS A 844 -12.19 3.88 -21.25
N VAL A 845 -12.49 2.88 -20.42
CA VAL A 845 -13.36 1.74 -20.80
C VAL A 845 -14.80 2.19 -20.96
N ARG A 846 -15.35 2.99 -20.03
CA ARG A 846 -16.69 3.55 -20.14
C ARG A 846 -16.89 4.33 -21.44
N LYS A 847 -15.95 5.23 -21.74
CA LYS A 847 -15.98 6.08 -22.95
C LYS A 847 -15.82 5.26 -24.22
N HIS A 848 -15.05 4.17 -24.19
CA HIS A 848 -14.97 3.21 -25.30
C HIS A 848 -16.34 2.65 -25.68
N PHE A 849 -17.18 2.31 -24.69
CA PHE A 849 -18.55 1.86 -24.91
C PHE A 849 -19.58 2.99 -25.08
N LYS A 850 -19.15 4.26 -25.00
CA LYS A 850 -20.02 5.45 -25.07
C LYS A 850 -21.13 5.48 -24.01
N LEU A 851 -20.90 4.87 -22.86
CA LEU A 851 -21.86 4.81 -21.76
C LEU A 851 -21.67 6.00 -20.83
N SER A 852 -22.72 6.52 -20.21
CA SER A 852 -22.66 7.40 -19.03
C SER A 852 -22.10 6.66 -17.81
N ARG A 853 -21.74 7.36 -16.71
CA ARG A 853 -21.28 6.69 -15.47
C ARG A 853 -22.37 5.77 -14.92
N GLU A 854 -23.61 6.26 -14.88
CA GLU A 854 -24.77 5.49 -14.46
C GLU A 854 -24.95 4.21 -15.30
N GLU A 855 -24.95 4.35 -16.62
CA GLU A 855 -25.10 3.20 -17.52
C GLU A 855 -23.98 2.18 -17.36
N PHE A 856 -22.73 2.64 -17.17
CA PHE A 856 -21.60 1.74 -16.98
C PHE A 856 -21.68 0.95 -15.67
N VAL A 857 -22.19 1.58 -14.61
CA VAL A 857 -22.36 0.94 -13.30
C VAL A 857 -23.59 0.03 -13.28
N GLN A 858 -24.71 0.45 -13.87
CA GLN A 858 -26.01 -0.20 -13.69
C GLN A 858 -26.39 -1.18 -14.82
N ASN A 859 -25.91 -1.00 -16.06
CA ASN A 859 -26.40 -1.80 -17.18
C ASN A 859 -25.97 -3.26 -17.09
N LYS A 860 -26.86 -4.13 -17.56
CA LYS A 860 -26.58 -5.55 -17.73
C LYS A 860 -25.66 -5.78 -18.92
N LYS A 861 -24.83 -6.81 -18.84
CA LYS A 861 -23.95 -7.25 -19.95
C LYS A 861 -23.78 -8.77 -19.92
N HIS A 862 -23.68 -9.40 -21.08
CA HIS A 862 -23.10 -10.73 -21.17
C HIS A 862 -21.60 -10.62 -20.89
N ILE A 863 -21.11 -11.37 -19.91
CA ILE A 863 -19.69 -11.38 -19.53
C ILE A 863 -19.16 -12.80 -19.53
N GLU A 864 -17.85 -12.96 -19.74
CA GLU A 864 -17.16 -14.23 -19.60
C GLU A 864 -16.31 -14.20 -18.32
N VAL A 865 -16.49 -15.20 -17.46
CA VAL A 865 -15.75 -15.36 -16.21
C VAL A 865 -15.25 -16.81 -16.16
N ASP A 866 -13.93 -17.00 -16.15
CA ASP A 866 -13.27 -18.33 -16.18
C ASP A 866 -13.74 -19.24 -17.34
N GLY A 867 -13.87 -18.69 -18.54
CA GLY A 867 -14.31 -19.45 -19.71
C GLY A 867 -15.81 -19.78 -19.73
N LYS A 868 -16.60 -19.23 -18.78
CA LYS A 868 -18.05 -19.41 -18.70
C LYS A 868 -18.76 -18.10 -18.99
N ILE A 869 -19.77 -18.15 -19.85
CA ILE A 869 -20.62 -17.01 -20.16
C ILE A 869 -21.68 -16.87 -19.07
N ILE A 870 -21.75 -15.68 -18.46
CA ILE A 870 -22.84 -15.26 -17.58
C ILE A 870 -23.75 -14.37 -18.40
N GLU A 871 -24.96 -14.84 -18.70
CA GLU A 871 -25.91 -14.07 -19.48
C GLU A 871 -26.58 -12.97 -18.66
N ASN A 872 -26.71 -11.77 -19.24
CA ASN A 872 -27.40 -10.62 -18.64
C ASN A 872 -26.97 -10.33 -17.19
N ALA A 873 -25.67 -10.42 -16.90
CA ALA A 873 -25.14 -10.14 -15.57
C ALA A 873 -25.48 -8.70 -15.15
N GLU A 874 -26.09 -8.53 -13.99
CA GLU A 874 -26.27 -7.21 -13.35
C GLU A 874 -24.90 -6.54 -13.17
N HIS A 875 -24.86 -5.22 -13.33
CA HIS A 875 -23.62 -4.43 -13.26
C HIS A 875 -22.54 -4.93 -14.24
N GLY A 876 -22.94 -5.50 -15.38
CA GLY A 876 -22.06 -6.34 -16.19
C GLY A 876 -20.81 -5.63 -16.74
N TYR A 877 -20.90 -4.34 -17.09
CA TYR A 877 -19.75 -3.57 -17.58
C TYR A 877 -18.70 -3.31 -16.49
N ILE A 878 -19.11 -2.74 -15.35
CA ILE A 878 -18.20 -2.54 -14.22
C ILE A 878 -17.67 -3.87 -13.70
N LYS A 879 -18.51 -4.91 -13.63
CA LYS A 879 -18.12 -6.26 -13.16
C LYS A 879 -16.98 -6.87 -13.97
N GLU A 880 -17.05 -6.78 -15.29
CA GLU A 880 -15.98 -7.27 -16.17
C GLU A 880 -14.69 -6.46 -16.01
N LEU A 881 -14.79 -5.13 -15.83
CA LEU A 881 -13.62 -4.29 -15.57
C LEU A 881 -12.93 -4.67 -14.27
N LEU A 882 -13.70 -4.87 -13.19
CA LEU A 882 -13.16 -5.27 -11.89
C LEU A 882 -12.50 -6.65 -11.94
N ASP A 883 -13.06 -7.60 -12.69
CA ASP A 883 -12.44 -8.91 -12.90
C ASP A 883 -11.06 -8.76 -13.56
N TYR A 884 -10.95 -8.03 -14.68
CA TYR A 884 -9.66 -7.83 -15.34
C TYR A 884 -8.63 -7.10 -14.47
N MET A 885 -9.06 -6.20 -13.60
CA MET A 885 -8.17 -5.56 -12.63
C MET A 885 -7.63 -6.57 -11.62
N LEU A 886 -8.46 -7.49 -11.11
CA LEU A 886 -8.13 -8.39 -10.01
C LEU A 886 -7.39 -9.67 -10.39
N ILE A 887 -7.66 -10.26 -11.56
CA ILE A 887 -7.23 -11.63 -11.88
C ILE A 887 -5.70 -11.82 -12.01
N ASN A 888 -4.92 -10.74 -12.06
CA ASN A 888 -3.46 -10.81 -12.23
C ASN A 888 -2.67 -10.47 -10.94
N GLY A 889 -3.35 -10.27 -9.81
CA GLY A 889 -2.68 -9.90 -8.55
C GLY A 889 -2.13 -8.47 -8.55
N GLY A 890 -1.16 -8.21 -7.68
CA GLY A 890 -0.66 -6.86 -7.35
C GLY A 890 0.24 -6.20 -8.41
N LEU A 891 -0.19 -6.12 -9.67
CA LEU A 891 0.60 -5.62 -10.80
C LEU A 891 1.07 -4.17 -10.63
N PRO A 892 2.23 -3.79 -11.22
CA PRO A 892 2.52 -2.38 -11.48
C PRO A 892 1.41 -1.72 -12.31
N LEU A 893 1.06 -0.47 -12.01
CA LEU A 893 -0.09 0.19 -12.63
C LEU A 893 0.04 0.37 -14.15
N ASP A 894 1.24 0.61 -14.68
CA ASP A 894 1.46 0.69 -16.13
C ASP A 894 1.29 -0.68 -16.82
N ALA A 895 1.58 -1.77 -16.12
CA ALA A 895 1.27 -3.12 -16.60
C ALA A 895 -0.24 -3.36 -16.60
N LEU A 896 -0.93 -2.99 -15.51
CA LEU A 896 -2.39 -3.06 -15.41
C LEU A 896 -3.07 -2.26 -16.55
N GLU A 897 -2.59 -1.05 -16.85
CA GLU A 897 -3.11 -0.25 -17.95
C GLU A 897 -3.00 -0.99 -19.29
N LYS A 898 -1.83 -1.56 -19.61
CA LYS A 898 -1.65 -2.33 -20.85
C LYS A 898 -2.55 -3.56 -20.92
N VAL A 899 -2.78 -4.23 -19.78
CA VAL A 899 -3.70 -5.38 -19.64
C VAL A 899 -5.13 -4.96 -19.98
N ILE A 900 -5.63 -3.87 -19.37
CA ILE A 900 -6.97 -3.35 -19.65
C ILE A 900 -7.09 -2.89 -21.11
N GLN A 901 -6.08 -2.20 -21.64
CA GLN A 901 -6.06 -1.79 -23.04
C GLN A 901 -6.16 -3.00 -23.98
N LYS A 902 -5.46 -4.09 -23.70
CA LYS A 902 -5.55 -5.32 -24.49
C LYS A 902 -6.90 -6.01 -24.36
N ALA A 903 -7.44 -6.11 -23.15
CA ALA A 903 -8.72 -6.77 -22.87
C ALA A 903 -9.88 -6.13 -23.65
N TYR A 904 -9.88 -4.80 -23.75
CA TYR A 904 -10.94 -4.04 -24.43
C TYR A 904 -10.55 -3.55 -25.83
N ASN A 905 -9.38 -3.95 -26.35
CA ASN A 905 -8.83 -3.45 -27.62
C ASN A 905 -8.86 -1.91 -27.71
N LEU A 906 -8.45 -1.25 -26.63
CA LEU A 906 -8.38 0.20 -26.53
C LEU A 906 -7.17 0.70 -27.32
N LYS A 907 -7.37 1.81 -28.03
CA LYS A 907 -6.31 2.50 -28.77
C LYS A 907 -5.46 3.39 -27.87
#